data_AF-A0A2X4TK69-F1
#
_entry.id   AF-A0A2X4TK69-F1
#
_cell.length_a   1.000
_cell.length_b   1.000
_cell.length_c   1.000
_cell.angle_alpha   90.00
_cell.angle_beta   90.00
_cell.angle_gamma   90.00
#
_symmetry.space_group_name_H-M   'P 1'
#
loop_
_entity.id
_entity.type
_entity.pdbx_description
1 polymer ?
#
loop_
_entity_poly.entity_id
_entity_poly.type
_entity_poly.pdbx_seq_one_letter_code
_entity_poly.pdbx_strand_id
1 'polypeptide(L)'
;MHYDDNQVILKGPKGWANLNTKDTNVWEGDYQMVGRQGRGKADLMKQRGENRYTILENGSFTSCLPGSDTWSVVGSEVIHDREEQVAEIWNARFKVGPVPIFYSPYLQLPVGDKRRSGFLIPNAKYTTNNYFEFYLPYYWNIAPNMDATITPHYIHRRGNIMWENEFRYLTQAGAGLMELDYLPSDKVYEDDHPKEGDKHRWLFYWQHSGVMDQVWRFNVDYTKVSDSSYFNDFDSKYGSSTDGYATQKFSVGYAVQNFDATVSTKQFQVFNDQNTSSYSAEPQLDVNYYHNDLGPFDTRIYGQAVHFVNTKDNMPEATRVHLEPTINLPLSNRWGSLNTEAKLMATHYQQTNLDSYNSDPNNKNKLEDSVNRVMPQFKVDGKLVFERDMAMLAPGYTQTLEPRVQYLYVPYRDQSGIYNYDSSLLQSDYNGLFRDRTYGGLDRIASANQVTTGVTTRIYDDAAVERFNVSVGQIYYFTESRTGDDNIKWENDDKTGSLVWAGDTYWRISERWGLRSGVQYDTRLDSVATSSSSLEYRRDQDRLVQLNYRYASPEYIQATLPSSYSTAEQYKNGINQVGAVASWPIADRWSIVGAYYFDTNSSKPADQMLGLQYNSCCYAIRVGYERKLNGWDNDKQHAIYDNAIGFNIELRGLSSNYGLGTQEMLRSNILPYQNSM
;
A
#
# COMPACT_ATOMS: atom_id res chain seq x y z
N MET A 1 2.41 -57.03 8.45
CA MET A 1 3.69 -56.37 8.10
C MET A 1 3.64 -54.95 8.62
N HIS A 2 4.72 -54.49 9.25
CA HIS A 2 4.89 -53.13 9.75
C HIS A 2 6.29 -52.66 9.34
N TYR A 3 6.35 -51.58 8.60
CA TYR A 3 7.57 -50.94 8.13
C TYR A 3 7.61 -49.51 8.69
N ASP A 4 8.79 -49.09 9.11
CA ASP A 4 9.02 -47.80 9.77
C ASP A 4 10.39 -47.25 9.33
N ASP A 5 10.40 -46.01 8.89
CA ASP A 5 11.62 -45.24 8.59
C ASP A 5 11.43 -43.76 8.97
N ASN A 6 12.45 -42.95 8.73
CA ASN A 6 12.43 -41.52 9.06
C ASN A 6 11.47 -40.68 8.21
N GLN A 7 10.72 -41.27 7.27
CA GLN A 7 9.86 -40.59 6.31
C GLN A 7 8.42 -41.10 6.33
N VAL A 8 8.19 -42.41 6.43
CA VAL A 8 6.87 -43.03 6.33
C VAL A 8 6.76 -44.31 7.15
N ILE A 9 5.63 -44.44 7.84
CA ILE A 9 5.19 -45.68 8.48
C ILE A 9 4.21 -46.36 7.54
N LEU A 10 4.43 -47.64 7.24
CA LEU A 10 3.54 -48.48 6.44
C LEU A 10 3.05 -49.69 7.25
N LYS A 11 1.78 -50.04 7.09
CA LYS A 11 1.17 -51.24 7.70
C LYS A 11 0.31 -51.96 6.68
N GLY A 12 0.26 -53.28 6.76
CA GLY A 12 -0.60 -54.09 5.89
C GLY A 12 -0.47 -55.60 6.12
N PRO A 13 -1.41 -56.41 5.63
CA PRO A 13 -1.40 -57.87 5.77
C PRO A 13 -0.24 -58.54 5.03
N LYS A 14 0.13 -58.05 3.85
CA LYS A 14 1.17 -58.63 2.98
C LYS A 14 2.14 -57.56 2.51
N GLY A 15 3.44 -57.85 2.61
CA GLY A 15 4.52 -57.00 2.12
C GLY A 15 5.47 -57.77 1.22
N TRP A 16 6.04 -57.09 0.23
CA TRP A 16 7.13 -57.57 -0.61
C TRP A 16 8.17 -56.46 -0.74
N ALA A 17 9.45 -56.82 -0.78
CA ALA A 17 10.52 -55.85 -0.96
C ALA A 17 11.67 -56.48 -1.74
N ASN A 18 12.31 -55.67 -2.59
CA ASN A 18 13.60 -55.97 -3.19
C ASN A 18 14.62 -54.95 -2.65
N LEU A 19 15.55 -55.40 -1.82
CA LEU A 19 16.53 -54.53 -1.17
C LEU A 19 17.56 -53.95 -2.14
N ASN A 20 17.78 -54.57 -3.31
CA ASN A 20 18.74 -54.09 -4.30
C ASN A 20 18.19 -52.87 -5.04
N THR A 21 16.93 -52.92 -5.47
CA THR A 21 16.26 -51.80 -6.17
C THR A 21 15.54 -50.85 -5.22
N LYS A 22 15.39 -51.27 -3.96
CA LYS A 22 14.54 -50.66 -2.92
C LYS A 22 13.05 -50.60 -3.27
N ASP A 23 12.62 -51.36 -4.28
CA ASP A 23 11.21 -51.44 -4.61
C ASP A 23 10.45 -52.20 -3.51
N THR A 24 9.33 -51.65 -3.07
CA THR A 24 8.49 -52.30 -2.06
C THR A 24 7.03 -52.30 -2.51
N ASN A 25 6.29 -53.32 -2.07
CA ASN A 25 4.84 -53.42 -2.23
C ASN A 25 4.21 -53.75 -0.89
N VAL A 26 3.09 -53.11 -0.59
CA VAL A 26 2.22 -53.43 0.55
C VAL A 26 0.79 -53.49 0.03
N TRP A 27 0.14 -54.63 0.20
CA TRP A 27 -1.25 -54.83 -0.21
C TRP A 27 -2.19 -54.52 0.96
N GLU A 28 -3.34 -53.92 0.66
CA GLU A 28 -4.41 -53.53 1.59
C GLU A 28 -3.88 -52.82 2.84
N GLY A 29 -3.07 -51.79 2.62
CA GLY A 29 -2.29 -51.15 3.67
C GLY A 29 -2.61 -49.67 3.90
N ASP A 30 -2.16 -49.18 5.05
CA ASP A 30 -2.20 -47.79 5.46
C ASP A 30 -0.79 -47.19 5.56
N TYR A 31 -0.69 -45.88 5.30
CA TYR A 31 0.54 -45.11 5.40
C TYR A 31 0.35 -43.84 6.22
N GLN A 32 1.41 -43.44 6.91
CA GLN A 32 1.48 -42.18 7.65
C GLN A 32 2.88 -41.56 7.49
N MET A 33 2.94 -40.26 7.17
CA MET A 33 4.21 -39.54 7.08
C MET A 33 4.83 -39.32 8.47
N VAL A 34 6.16 -39.33 8.53
CA VAL A 34 6.96 -39.08 9.74
C VAL A 34 7.57 -37.69 9.64
N GLY A 35 7.51 -36.91 10.73
CA GLY A 35 8.02 -35.53 10.78
C GLY A 35 7.13 -34.46 10.12
N ARG A 36 6.04 -34.86 9.45
CA ARG A 36 5.06 -33.94 8.84
C ARG A 36 3.66 -34.57 8.79
N GLN A 37 2.65 -33.74 8.51
CA GLN A 37 1.27 -34.19 8.30
C GLN A 37 1.12 -34.93 6.96
N GLY A 38 0.12 -35.82 6.88
CA GLY A 38 -0.14 -36.64 5.70
C GLY A 38 -0.32 -38.12 6.07
N ARG A 39 -1.46 -38.70 5.69
CA ARG A 39 -1.76 -40.12 5.86
C ARG A 39 -2.78 -40.61 4.85
N GLY A 40 -2.93 -41.91 4.73
CA GLY A 40 -3.92 -42.52 3.87
C GLY A 40 -3.91 -44.04 3.89
N LYS A 41 -4.66 -44.62 2.96
CA LYS A 41 -4.74 -46.07 2.73
C LYS A 41 -4.84 -46.34 1.23
N ALA A 42 -4.47 -47.54 0.80
CA ALA A 42 -4.58 -47.97 -0.59
C ALA A 42 -4.71 -49.49 -0.68
N ASP A 43 -5.29 -49.99 -1.76
CA ASP A 43 -5.36 -51.42 -2.05
C ASP A 43 -3.96 -51.97 -2.36
N LEU A 44 -3.12 -51.16 -3.01
CA LEU A 44 -1.71 -51.47 -3.24
C LEU A 44 -0.86 -50.21 -3.12
N MET A 45 0.06 -50.20 -2.16
CA MET A 45 1.09 -49.18 -1.99
C MET A 45 2.42 -49.70 -2.54
N LYS A 46 3.06 -48.94 -3.41
CA LYS A 46 4.33 -49.28 -4.06
C LYS A 46 5.36 -48.17 -3.83
N GLN A 47 6.58 -48.53 -3.47
CA GLN A 47 7.74 -47.65 -3.65
C GLN A 47 8.49 -48.09 -4.90
N ARG A 48 8.84 -47.16 -5.78
CA ARG A 48 9.58 -47.41 -7.02
C ARG A 48 10.69 -46.40 -7.25
N GLY A 49 11.71 -46.83 -7.99
CA GLY A 49 12.80 -45.96 -8.43
C GLY A 49 13.61 -45.44 -7.24
N GLU A 50 14.19 -46.37 -6.47
CA GLU A 50 15.00 -46.04 -5.28
C GLU A 50 14.27 -45.16 -4.25
N ASN A 51 12.99 -45.45 -4.00
CA ASN A 51 12.10 -44.71 -3.09
C ASN A 51 11.74 -43.29 -3.56
N ARG A 52 11.87 -42.96 -4.85
CA ARG A 52 11.39 -41.69 -5.42
C ARG A 52 9.86 -41.65 -5.56
N TYR A 53 9.29 -42.70 -6.16
CA TYR A 53 7.86 -42.75 -6.49
C TYR A 53 7.09 -43.58 -5.46
N THR A 54 6.14 -42.94 -4.78
CA THR A 54 5.13 -43.61 -3.97
C THR A 54 3.85 -43.73 -4.81
N ILE A 55 3.50 -44.94 -5.23
CA ILE A 55 2.33 -45.21 -6.05
C ILE A 55 1.27 -45.91 -5.21
N LEU A 56 0.05 -45.38 -5.20
CA LEU A 56 -1.09 -45.89 -4.46
C LEU A 56 -2.20 -46.23 -5.47
N GLU A 57 -2.46 -47.52 -5.69
CA GLU A 57 -3.62 -47.96 -6.47
C GLU A 57 -4.85 -47.95 -5.57
N ASN A 58 -5.94 -47.33 -6.04
CA ASN A 58 -7.14 -47.03 -5.26
C ASN A 58 -6.83 -46.33 -3.92
N GLY A 59 -5.94 -45.36 -3.97
CA GLY A 59 -5.42 -44.65 -2.79
C GLY A 59 -6.30 -43.52 -2.29
N SER A 60 -6.18 -43.23 -0.99
CA SER A 60 -6.67 -42.01 -0.34
C SER A 60 -5.52 -41.19 0.25
N PHE A 61 -5.68 -39.87 0.33
CA PHE A 61 -4.76 -38.96 1.00
C PHE A 61 -5.53 -37.91 1.83
N THR A 62 -4.99 -37.57 3.01
CA THR A 62 -5.44 -36.43 3.84
C THR A 62 -4.28 -35.89 4.66
N SER A 63 -4.24 -34.57 4.88
CA SER A 63 -3.32 -33.95 5.86
C SER A 63 -3.89 -33.96 7.28
N CYS A 64 -5.14 -34.41 7.47
CA CYS A 64 -5.76 -34.48 8.79
C CYS A 64 -5.06 -35.52 9.67
N LEU A 65 -4.88 -35.17 10.94
CA LEU A 65 -4.27 -36.06 11.93
C LEU A 65 -5.12 -37.33 12.17
N PRO A 66 -4.52 -38.42 12.69
CA PRO A 66 -5.28 -39.61 13.08
C PRO A 66 -6.46 -39.27 13.98
N GLY A 67 -7.62 -39.88 13.72
CA GLY A 67 -8.88 -39.61 14.44
C GLY A 67 -9.76 -38.51 13.82
N SER A 68 -9.28 -37.76 12.83
CA SER A 68 -10.06 -36.75 12.10
C SER A 68 -10.15 -37.10 10.62
N ASP A 69 -11.37 -37.30 10.11
CA ASP A 69 -11.65 -37.57 8.70
C ASP A 69 -12.34 -36.37 8.04
N THR A 70 -11.93 -35.14 8.37
CA THR A 70 -12.66 -33.94 7.95
C THR A 70 -12.69 -33.76 6.44
N TRP A 71 -11.56 -34.01 5.77
CA TRP A 71 -11.50 -34.06 4.32
C TRP A 71 -10.50 -35.12 3.86
N SER A 72 -10.72 -35.66 2.66
CA SER A 72 -9.77 -36.54 1.99
C SER A 72 -9.90 -36.43 0.47
N VAL A 73 -8.83 -36.77 -0.25
CA VAL A 73 -8.88 -36.97 -1.70
C VAL A 73 -8.66 -38.45 -1.97
N VAL A 74 -9.52 -39.04 -2.81
CA VAL A 74 -9.39 -40.43 -3.26
C VAL A 74 -9.20 -40.45 -4.77
N GLY A 75 -8.34 -41.35 -5.25
CA GLY A 75 -8.07 -41.54 -6.68
C GLY A 75 -8.01 -43.02 -7.02
N SER A 76 -8.25 -43.36 -8.28
CA SER A 76 -7.99 -44.73 -8.76
C SER A 76 -6.49 -45.01 -8.83
N GLU A 77 -5.68 -43.99 -9.11
CA GLU A 77 -4.23 -44.04 -9.11
C GLU A 77 -3.72 -42.75 -8.46
N VAL A 78 -2.89 -42.86 -7.42
CA VAL A 78 -2.20 -41.72 -6.82
C VAL A 78 -0.70 -41.94 -6.89
N ILE A 79 0.01 -41.04 -7.57
CA ILE A 79 1.47 -41.11 -7.72
C ILE A 79 2.06 -39.90 -7.02
N HIS A 80 2.78 -40.14 -5.93
CA HIS A 80 3.56 -39.13 -5.25
C HIS A 80 5.04 -39.25 -5.68
N ASP A 81 5.51 -38.27 -6.43
CA ASP A 81 6.92 -38.11 -6.81
C ASP A 81 7.61 -37.22 -5.77
N ARG A 82 8.59 -37.78 -5.07
CA ARG A 82 9.33 -37.09 -4.00
C ARG A 82 10.34 -36.07 -4.52
N GLU A 83 10.98 -36.35 -5.64
CA GLU A 83 11.91 -35.38 -6.23
C GLU A 83 11.12 -34.19 -6.79
N GLU A 84 9.99 -34.45 -7.44
CA GLU A 84 9.12 -33.41 -7.98
C GLU A 84 8.14 -32.79 -6.96
N GLN A 85 8.10 -33.33 -5.75
CA GLN A 85 7.24 -32.90 -4.63
C GLN A 85 5.77 -32.73 -5.02
N VAL A 86 5.25 -33.65 -5.85
CA VAL A 86 3.89 -33.60 -6.40
C VAL A 86 3.16 -34.91 -6.15
N ALA A 87 1.87 -34.83 -5.84
CA ALA A 87 0.95 -35.96 -5.83
C ALA A 87 -0.02 -35.82 -7.00
N GLU A 88 0.12 -36.69 -8.00
CA GLU A 88 -0.79 -36.83 -9.12
C GLU A 88 -1.92 -37.79 -8.76
N ILE A 89 -3.17 -37.41 -9.02
CA ILE A 89 -4.35 -38.15 -8.62
C ILE A 89 -5.27 -38.29 -9.82
N TRP A 90 -5.43 -39.52 -10.30
CA TRP A 90 -6.33 -39.86 -11.40
C TRP A 90 -7.72 -40.20 -10.87
N ASN A 91 -8.76 -39.73 -11.57
CA ASN A 91 -10.16 -39.81 -11.15
C ASN A 91 -10.34 -39.30 -9.71
N ALA A 92 -9.71 -38.16 -9.41
CA ALA A 92 -9.69 -37.52 -8.11
C ALA A 92 -11.11 -37.17 -7.65
N ARG A 93 -11.47 -37.61 -6.45
CA ARG A 93 -12.70 -37.24 -5.77
C ARG A 93 -12.34 -36.58 -4.45
N PHE A 94 -12.61 -35.28 -4.33
CA PHE A 94 -12.45 -34.56 -3.07
C PHE A 94 -13.68 -34.81 -2.21
N LYS A 95 -13.45 -35.24 -0.97
CA LYS A 95 -14.48 -35.61 -0.01
C LYS A 95 -14.40 -34.72 1.21
N VAL A 96 -15.56 -34.32 1.70
CA VAL A 96 -15.74 -33.76 3.05
C VAL A 96 -16.37 -34.86 3.89
N GLY A 97 -15.62 -35.39 4.85
CA GLY A 97 -15.99 -36.64 5.50
C GLY A 97 -16.16 -37.79 4.48
N PRO A 98 -17.25 -38.57 4.58
CA PRO A 98 -17.52 -39.64 3.63
C PRO A 98 -18.10 -39.14 2.30
N VAL A 99 -18.54 -37.87 2.20
CA VAL A 99 -19.31 -37.36 1.06
C VAL A 99 -18.40 -36.76 0.00
N PRO A 100 -18.38 -37.27 -1.26
CA PRO A 100 -17.66 -36.64 -2.36
C PRO A 100 -18.40 -35.39 -2.83
N ILE A 101 -17.71 -34.25 -2.90
CA ILE A 101 -18.29 -32.97 -3.33
C ILE A 101 -17.72 -32.47 -4.66
N PHE A 102 -16.54 -32.94 -5.06
CA PHE A 102 -15.90 -32.54 -6.30
C PHE A 102 -15.22 -33.73 -6.97
N TYR A 103 -15.31 -33.78 -8.30
CA TYR A 103 -14.67 -34.79 -9.14
C TYR A 103 -13.78 -34.09 -10.18
N SER A 104 -12.56 -34.59 -10.35
CA SER A 104 -11.69 -34.24 -11.46
C SER A 104 -11.11 -35.50 -12.10
N PRO A 105 -11.08 -35.62 -13.44
CA PRO A 105 -10.39 -36.71 -14.12
C PRO A 105 -8.91 -36.80 -13.76
N TYR A 106 -8.26 -35.66 -13.47
CA TYR A 106 -6.86 -35.56 -13.10
C TYR A 106 -6.63 -34.35 -12.18
N LEU A 107 -5.88 -34.53 -11.11
CA LEU A 107 -5.58 -33.47 -10.14
C LEU A 107 -4.14 -33.61 -9.65
N GLN A 108 -3.40 -32.50 -9.62
CA GLN A 108 -2.06 -32.44 -9.02
C GLN A 108 -2.13 -31.66 -7.71
N LEU A 109 -1.63 -32.24 -6.62
CA LEU A 109 -1.45 -31.56 -5.33
C LEU A 109 0.04 -31.32 -5.09
N PRO A 110 0.47 -30.08 -4.83
CA PRO A 110 1.81 -29.83 -4.33
C PRO A 110 1.91 -30.40 -2.92
N VAL A 111 2.91 -31.25 -2.70
CA VAL A 111 3.21 -31.90 -1.40
C VAL A 111 4.59 -31.50 -0.88
N GLY A 112 5.14 -30.43 -1.44
CA GLY A 112 6.31 -29.69 -1.00
C GLY A 112 6.26 -28.25 -1.52
N ASP A 113 7.43 -27.64 -1.60
CA ASP A 113 7.66 -26.23 -1.90
C ASP A 113 7.83 -25.94 -3.41
N LYS A 114 7.97 -26.97 -4.25
CA LYS A 114 7.94 -26.84 -5.71
C LYS A 114 6.56 -26.37 -6.21
N ARG A 115 6.56 -25.27 -6.97
CA ARG A 115 5.37 -24.67 -7.61
C ARG A 115 4.83 -25.58 -8.72
N ARG A 116 3.52 -25.77 -8.81
CA ARG A 116 2.84 -26.63 -9.81
C ARG A 116 1.48 -26.09 -10.19
N SER A 117 1.09 -26.26 -11.45
CA SER A 117 -0.19 -25.80 -12.00
C SER A 117 -1.38 -26.63 -11.48
N GLY A 118 -2.53 -26.00 -11.26
CA GLY A 118 -3.75 -26.66 -10.83
C GLY A 118 -4.82 -25.69 -10.32
N PHE A 119 -6.03 -26.20 -10.11
CA PHE A 119 -7.10 -25.43 -9.47
C PHE A 119 -6.74 -25.16 -8.01
N LEU A 120 -6.84 -23.90 -7.62
CA LEU A 120 -6.86 -23.48 -6.23
C LEU A 120 -8.29 -23.65 -5.69
N ILE A 121 -8.44 -23.53 -4.37
CA ILE A 121 -9.74 -23.74 -3.72
C ILE A 121 -10.67 -22.60 -4.14
N PRO A 122 -11.88 -22.92 -4.64
CA PRO A 122 -12.85 -21.90 -5.02
C PRO A 122 -13.37 -21.18 -3.79
N ASN A 123 -13.74 -19.91 -3.98
CA ASN A 123 -14.32 -19.08 -2.92
C ASN A 123 -15.59 -18.41 -3.43
N ALA A 124 -16.44 -17.96 -2.51
CA ALA A 124 -17.69 -17.30 -2.85
C ALA A 124 -17.93 -16.11 -1.92
N LYS A 125 -18.59 -15.09 -2.44
CA LYS A 125 -19.04 -13.94 -1.66
C LYS A 125 -20.41 -13.47 -2.14
N TYR A 126 -21.04 -12.66 -1.32
CA TYR A 126 -22.27 -11.97 -1.65
C TYR A 126 -22.10 -10.49 -1.33
N THR A 127 -22.33 -9.63 -2.32
CA THR A 127 -22.21 -8.17 -2.16
C THR A 127 -23.51 -7.46 -2.53
N THR A 128 -23.67 -6.22 -2.07
CA THR A 128 -24.86 -5.42 -2.43
C THR A 128 -24.78 -4.99 -3.89
N ASN A 129 -23.57 -4.67 -4.37
CA ASN A 129 -23.35 -4.26 -5.76
C ASN A 129 -23.46 -5.42 -6.76
N ASN A 130 -22.90 -6.59 -6.48
CA ASN A 130 -22.77 -7.67 -7.48
C ASN A 130 -23.64 -8.91 -7.18
N TYR A 131 -24.33 -8.95 -6.03
CA TYR A 131 -25.06 -10.11 -5.51
C TYR A 131 -24.14 -11.31 -5.32
N PHE A 132 -24.53 -12.51 -5.76
CA PHE A 132 -23.71 -13.71 -5.62
C PHE A 132 -22.51 -13.68 -6.59
N GLU A 133 -21.33 -13.94 -6.04
CA GLU A 133 -20.04 -13.97 -6.73
C GLU A 133 -19.30 -15.28 -6.42
N PHE A 134 -18.68 -15.89 -7.43
CA PHE A 134 -17.95 -17.15 -7.32
C PHE A 134 -16.64 -17.13 -8.11
N TYR A 135 -15.56 -17.57 -7.47
CA TYR A 135 -14.21 -17.55 -8.01
C TYR A 135 -13.68 -18.96 -8.18
N LEU A 136 -13.11 -19.26 -9.36
CA LEU A 136 -12.47 -20.55 -9.65
C LEU A 136 -11.00 -20.41 -10.08
N PRO A 137 -10.09 -19.99 -9.18
CA PRO A 137 -8.70 -19.73 -9.53
C PRO A 137 -7.97 -20.97 -10.05
N TYR A 138 -7.32 -20.85 -11.21
CA TYR A 138 -6.44 -21.85 -11.80
C TYR A 138 -5.01 -21.31 -11.87
N TYR A 139 -4.13 -21.87 -11.05
CA TYR A 139 -2.72 -21.51 -11.04
C TYR A 139 -1.98 -22.26 -12.16
N TRP A 140 -1.10 -21.56 -12.87
CA TRP A 140 -0.29 -22.06 -13.98
C TRP A 140 1.18 -21.71 -13.73
N ASN A 141 1.98 -22.70 -13.35
CA ASN A 141 3.42 -22.56 -13.30
C ASN A 141 4.00 -22.70 -14.72
N ILE A 142 4.47 -21.59 -15.32
CA ILE A 142 4.94 -21.54 -16.71
C ILE A 142 6.43 -21.93 -16.78
N ALA A 143 7.24 -21.32 -15.91
CA ALA A 143 8.68 -21.53 -15.80
C ALA A 143 9.15 -21.24 -14.37
N PRO A 144 10.36 -21.65 -13.94
CA PRO A 144 10.85 -21.41 -12.58
C PRO A 144 10.78 -19.94 -12.11
N ASN A 145 10.84 -19.00 -13.06
CA ASN A 145 10.82 -17.57 -12.84
C ASN A 145 9.54 -16.89 -13.35
N MET A 146 8.51 -17.63 -13.80
CA MET A 146 7.27 -17.09 -14.36
C MET A 146 6.07 -17.97 -14.00
N ASP A 147 5.03 -17.38 -13.42
CA ASP A 147 3.75 -18.06 -13.20
C ASP A 147 2.56 -17.16 -13.49
N ALA A 148 1.39 -17.76 -13.65
CA ALA A 148 0.14 -17.07 -13.89
C ALA A 148 -1.00 -17.66 -13.04
N THR A 149 -2.02 -16.89 -12.74
CA THR A 149 -3.27 -17.36 -12.13
C THR A 149 -4.44 -16.83 -12.95
N ILE A 150 -5.24 -17.72 -13.52
CA ILE A 150 -6.43 -17.37 -14.30
C ILE A 150 -7.63 -17.66 -13.41
N THR A 151 -8.42 -16.64 -13.10
CA THR A 151 -9.57 -16.74 -12.20
C THR A 151 -10.85 -16.34 -12.93
N PRO A 152 -11.66 -17.30 -13.37
CA PRO A 152 -13.03 -17.04 -13.77
C PRO A 152 -13.82 -16.60 -12.53
N HIS A 153 -14.25 -15.35 -12.54
CA HIS A 153 -15.04 -14.73 -11.49
C HIS A 153 -16.46 -14.49 -12.02
N TYR A 154 -17.39 -15.38 -11.65
CA TYR A 154 -18.79 -15.27 -12.03
C TYR A 154 -19.48 -14.21 -11.17
N ILE A 155 -20.15 -13.24 -11.82
CA ILE A 155 -20.86 -12.14 -11.15
C ILE A 155 -22.34 -12.19 -11.53
N HIS A 156 -23.20 -12.56 -10.58
CA HIS A 156 -24.60 -12.82 -10.87
C HIS A 156 -25.36 -11.59 -11.39
N ARG A 157 -25.25 -10.44 -10.72
CA ARG A 157 -26.03 -9.23 -11.08
C ARG A 157 -25.62 -8.66 -12.43
N ARG A 158 -24.33 -8.66 -12.74
CA ARG A 158 -23.79 -8.19 -14.04
C ARG A 158 -24.03 -9.19 -15.17
N GLY A 159 -24.27 -10.46 -14.83
CA GLY A 159 -24.74 -11.49 -15.75
C GLY A 159 -23.68 -12.07 -16.67
N ASN A 160 -22.40 -11.95 -16.31
CA ASN A 160 -21.27 -12.49 -17.08
C ASN A 160 -20.12 -12.92 -16.14
N ILE A 161 -19.05 -13.46 -16.72
CA ILE A 161 -17.83 -13.88 -16.04
C ILE A 161 -16.75 -12.84 -16.32
N MET A 162 -16.18 -12.32 -15.26
CA MET A 162 -14.95 -11.53 -15.28
C MET A 162 -13.76 -12.50 -15.30
N TRP A 163 -12.84 -12.30 -16.24
CA TRP A 163 -11.62 -13.09 -16.35
C TRP A 163 -10.49 -12.30 -15.73
N GLU A 164 -10.09 -12.67 -14.53
CA GLU A 164 -8.95 -12.09 -13.82
C GLU A 164 -7.69 -12.90 -14.18
N ASN A 165 -6.60 -12.23 -14.55
CA ASN A 165 -5.39 -12.86 -15.07
C ASN A 165 -4.16 -12.24 -14.41
N GLU A 166 -3.70 -12.88 -13.34
CA GLU A 166 -2.47 -12.51 -12.64
C GLU A 166 -1.29 -13.16 -13.36
N PHE A 167 -0.24 -12.41 -13.67
CA PHE A 167 1.00 -12.92 -14.24
C PHE A 167 2.20 -12.36 -13.48
N ARG A 168 3.02 -13.24 -12.89
CA ARG A 168 4.19 -12.84 -12.09
C ARG A 168 5.46 -13.36 -12.74
N TYR A 169 6.49 -12.54 -12.70
CA TYR A 169 7.77 -12.87 -13.27
C TYR A 169 8.95 -12.36 -12.43
N LEU A 170 10.09 -13.02 -12.60
CA LEU A 170 11.38 -12.63 -12.07
C LEU A 170 12.40 -12.66 -13.20
N THR A 171 13.05 -11.54 -13.47
CA THR A 171 14.13 -11.40 -14.45
C THR A 171 15.36 -10.79 -13.80
N GLN A 172 16.45 -10.65 -14.56
CA GLN A 172 17.63 -9.91 -14.10
C GLN A 172 17.32 -8.43 -13.81
N ALA A 173 16.37 -7.85 -14.53
CA ALA A 173 15.96 -6.46 -14.35
C ALA A 173 15.13 -6.25 -13.07
N GLY A 174 14.49 -7.30 -12.54
CA GLY A 174 13.65 -7.20 -11.35
C GLY A 174 12.53 -8.23 -11.27
N ALA A 175 11.72 -8.09 -10.21
CA ALA A 175 10.46 -8.80 -10.07
C ALA A 175 9.31 -7.94 -10.61
N GLY A 176 8.30 -8.57 -11.20
CA GLY A 176 7.09 -7.87 -11.62
C GLY A 176 5.85 -8.73 -11.56
N LEU A 177 4.71 -8.04 -11.57
CA LEU A 177 3.37 -8.59 -11.55
C LEU A 177 2.50 -7.77 -12.52
N MET A 178 1.77 -8.45 -13.38
CA MET A 178 0.76 -7.89 -14.27
C MET A 178 -0.60 -8.49 -13.90
N GLU A 179 -1.64 -7.67 -13.89
CA GLU A 179 -3.03 -8.14 -13.80
C GLU A 179 -3.78 -7.65 -15.04
N LEU A 180 -4.57 -8.53 -15.66
CA LEU A 180 -5.55 -8.14 -16.65
C LEU A 180 -6.91 -8.73 -16.29
N ASP A 181 -7.79 -7.86 -15.81
CA ASP A 181 -9.17 -8.21 -15.52
C ASP A 181 -10.05 -7.79 -16.67
N TYR A 182 -10.90 -8.69 -17.17
CA TYR A 182 -11.76 -8.40 -18.31
C TYR A 182 -13.17 -8.98 -18.16
N LEU A 183 -14.17 -8.10 -18.15
CA LEU A 183 -15.59 -8.43 -18.15
C LEU A 183 -16.18 -8.12 -19.53
N PRO A 184 -16.55 -9.14 -20.34
CA PRO A 184 -16.99 -8.91 -21.72
C PRO A 184 -18.32 -8.18 -21.86
N SER A 185 -19.19 -8.16 -20.85
CA SER A 185 -20.41 -7.38 -20.86
C SER A 185 -20.91 -7.18 -19.45
N ASP A 186 -21.45 -6.00 -19.18
CA ASP A 186 -21.99 -5.64 -17.87
C ASP A 186 -23.41 -5.09 -18.00
N LYS A 187 -24.40 -5.86 -17.51
CA LYS A 187 -25.82 -5.45 -17.56
C LYS A 187 -26.13 -4.21 -16.72
N VAL A 188 -25.49 -4.07 -15.55
CA VAL A 188 -25.76 -2.94 -14.65
C VAL A 188 -25.20 -1.67 -15.28
N TYR A 189 -23.97 -1.74 -15.77
CA TYR A 189 -23.35 -0.61 -16.46
C TYR A 189 -24.11 -0.23 -17.74
N GLU A 190 -24.61 -1.21 -18.51
CA GLU A 190 -25.45 -0.96 -19.70
C GLU A 190 -26.75 -0.21 -19.34
N ASP A 191 -27.40 -0.58 -18.24
CA ASP A 191 -28.64 0.07 -17.79
C ASP A 191 -28.37 1.52 -17.31
N ASP A 192 -27.23 1.74 -16.64
CA ASP A 192 -26.83 3.07 -16.14
C ASP A 192 -26.30 3.99 -17.26
N HIS A 193 -25.68 3.42 -18.30
CA HIS A 193 -25.06 4.11 -19.44
C HIS A 193 -25.64 3.67 -20.80
N PRO A 194 -26.96 3.80 -21.05
CA PRO A 194 -27.62 3.23 -22.23
C PRO A 194 -27.20 3.86 -23.57
N LYS A 195 -26.44 4.96 -23.52
CA LYS A 195 -25.93 5.68 -24.71
C LYS A 195 -24.51 5.24 -25.08
N GLU A 196 -23.80 4.53 -24.19
CA GLU A 196 -22.45 4.04 -24.46
C GLU A 196 -22.52 2.74 -25.25
N GLY A 197 -21.71 2.66 -26.32
CA GLY A 197 -21.65 1.47 -27.18
C GLY A 197 -20.72 0.39 -26.64
N ASP A 198 -19.74 0.76 -25.81
CA ASP A 198 -18.79 -0.16 -25.19
C ASP A 198 -19.34 -0.63 -23.85
N LYS A 199 -19.40 -1.96 -23.69
CA LYS A 199 -19.95 -2.64 -22.51
C LYS A 199 -18.88 -3.43 -21.77
N HIS A 200 -17.64 -3.35 -22.25
CA HIS A 200 -16.50 -4.08 -21.71
C HIS A 200 -15.94 -3.31 -20.52
N ARG A 201 -15.83 -3.98 -19.37
CA ARG A 201 -15.17 -3.41 -18.18
C ARG A 201 -13.83 -4.11 -18.00
N TRP A 202 -12.76 -3.35 -17.79
CA TRP A 202 -11.44 -3.96 -17.67
C TRP A 202 -10.49 -3.15 -16.78
N LEU A 203 -9.53 -3.87 -16.21
CA LEU A 203 -8.38 -3.31 -15.50
C LEU A 203 -7.11 -3.91 -16.07
N PHE A 204 -6.12 -3.07 -16.29
CA PHE A 204 -4.75 -3.49 -16.54
C PHE A 204 -3.85 -2.86 -15.47
N TYR A 205 -3.19 -3.73 -14.72
CA TYR A 205 -2.21 -3.37 -13.71
C TYR A 205 -0.85 -3.93 -14.09
N TRP A 206 0.21 -3.16 -13.89
CA TRP A 206 1.57 -3.63 -14.02
C TRP A 206 2.47 -2.95 -12.97
N GLN A 207 3.01 -3.78 -12.08
CA GLN A 207 4.06 -3.39 -11.15
C GLN A 207 5.37 -4.08 -11.52
N HIS A 208 6.46 -3.32 -11.54
CA HIS A 208 7.81 -3.85 -11.69
C HIS A 208 8.74 -3.12 -10.73
N SER A 209 9.63 -3.84 -10.08
CA SER A 209 10.72 -3.25 -9.30
C SER A 209 11.98 -4.11 -9.40
N GLY A 210 13.10 -3.45 -9.65
CA GLY A 210 14.38 -4.14 -9.58
C GLY A 210 15.59 -3.24 -9.70
N VAL A 211 16.70 -3.78 -9.21
CA VAL A 211 18.02 -3.15 -9.26
C VAL A 211 18.97 -4.13 -9.93
N MET A 212 19.42 -3.81 -11.15
CA MET A 212 20.35 -4.62 -11.92
C MET A 212 21.77 -4.09 -11.76
N ASP A 213 22.72 -4.99 -11.51
CA ASP A 213 24.14 -4.67 -11.31
C ASP A 213 24.41 -3.61 -10.24
N GLN A 214 23.52 -3.51 -9.24
CA GLN A 214 23.54 -2.52 -8.15
C GLN A 214 23.36 -1.05 -8.58
N VAL A 215 23.32 -0.76 -9.89
CA VAL A 215 23.34 0.62 -10.43
C VAL A 215 22.11 0.98 -11.26
N TRP A 216 21.57 0.06 -12.06
CA TRP A 216 20.39 0.30 -12.88
C TRP A 216 19.14 0.04 -12.06
N ARG A 217 18.20 0.98 -12.05
CA ARG A 217 16.94 0.89 -11.31
C ARG A 217 15.79 0.95 -12.29
N PHE A 218 14.96 -0.09 -12.30
CA PHE A 218 13.77 -0.17 -13.14
C PHE A 218 12.54 -0.19 -12.24
N ASN A 219 11.61 0.74 -12.45
CA ASN A 219 10.33 0.71 -11.74
C ASN A 219 9.17 1.02 -12.69
N VAL A 220 8.11 0.23 -12.57
CA VAL A 220 6.82 0.45 -13.23
C VAL A 220 5.74 0.37 -12.17
N ASP A 221 4.85 1.34 -12.19
CA ASP A 221 3.65 1.43 -11.36
C ASP A 221 2.53 1.95 -12.26
N TYR A 222 1.87 1.03 -12.95
CA TYR A 222 0.91 1.34 -14.00
C TYR A 222 -0.44 0.70 -13.70
N THR A 223 -1.46 1.53 -13.56
CA THR A 223 -2.85 1.12 -13.43
C THR A 223 -3.67 1.87 -14.47
N LYS A 224 -4.49 1.13 -15.21
CA LYS A 224 -5.47 1.71 -16.14
C LYS A 224 -6.75 0.91 -16.07
N VAL A 225 -7.87 1.62 -16.06
CA VAL A 225 -9.21 1.04 -16.01
C VAL A 225 -10.05 1.55 -17.15
N SER A 226 -11.08 0.80 -17.53
CA SER A 226 -12.03 1.17 -18.59
C SER A 226 -12.77 2.48 -18.31
N ASP A 227 -13.13 2.72 -17.05
CA ASP A 227 -14.04 3.78 -16.62
C ASP A 227 -13.78 4.21 -15.17
N SER A 228 -14.31 5.36 -14.78
CA SER A 228 -14.13 5.98 -13.46
C SER A 228 -14.81 5.21 -12.31
N SER A 229 -15.81 4.40 -12.60
CA SER A 229 -16.58 3.65 -11.59
C SER A 229 -16.02 2.27 -11.28
N TYR A 230 -14.96 1.85 -11.99
CA TYR A 230 -14.42 0.49 -11.92
C TYR A 230 -14.15 0.01 -10.48
N PHE A 231 -13.41 0.78 -9.68
CA PHE A 231 -13.08 0.38 -8.29
C PHE A 231 -14.23 0.53 -7.30
N ASN A 232 -15.31 1.24 -7.66
CA ASN A 232 -16.55 1.25 -6.88
C ASN A 232 -17.36 -0.04 -7.11
N ASP A 233 -17.18 -0.65 -8.29
CA ASP A 233 -17.97 -1.76 -8.79
C ASP A 233 -17.33 -3.13 -8.52
N PHE A 234 -16.00 -3.19 -8.60
CA PHE A 234 -15.21 -4.42 -8.54
C PHE A 234 -14.18 -4.33 -7.42
N ASP A 235 -14.12 -5.38 -6.60
CA ASP A 235 -13.04 -5.54 -5.64
C ASP A 235 -11.77 -5.98 -6.37
N SER A 236 -10.65 -5.30 -6.13
CA SER A 236 -9.34 -5.66 -6.64
C SER A 236 -8.30 -5.56 -5.53
N LYS A 237 -7.22 -6.33 -5.62
CA LYS A 237 -6.04 -6.13 -4.75
C LYS A 237 -5.22 -4.91 -5.16
N TYR A 238 -5.42 -4.41 -6.37
CA TYR A 238 -4.56 -3.42 -7.03
C TYR A 238 -5.17 -2.01 -7.06
N GLY A 239 -6.35 -1.84 -6.49
CA GLY A 239 -7.02 -0.56 -6.31
C GLY A 239 -8.27 -0.71 -5.44
N SER A 240 -8.79 0.41 -4.95
CA SER A 240 -9.88 0.47 -3.98
C SER A 240 -10.88 1.56 -4.37
N SER A 241 -12.12 1.47 -3.90
CA SER A 241 -13.15 2.52 -4.07
C SER A 241 -12.79 3.85 -3.39
N THR A 242 -11.74 3.86 -2.56
CA THR A 242 -11.16 5.08 -1.98
C THR A 242 -10.28 5.86 -2.95
N ASP A 243 -9.87 5.26 -4.06
CA ASP A 243 -8.92 5.86 -4.98
C ASP A 243 -9.62 6.90 -5.85
N GLY A 244 -9.09 8.13 -5.91
CA GLY A 244 -9.63 9.20 -6.77
C GLY A 244 -9.03 9.23 -8.18
N TYR A 245 -8.00 8.43 -8.43
CA TYR A 245 -7.29 8.34 -9.70
C TYR A 245 -6.46 7.05 -9.77
N ALA A 246 -6.14 6.61 -11.00
CA ALA A 246 -5.12 5.59 -11.25
C ALA A 246 -3.78 6.22 -11.68
N THR A 247 -2.69 5.65 -11.21
CA THR A 247 -1.32 6.12 -11.48
C THR A 247 -0.70 5.34 -12.64
N GLN A 248 0.00 6.03 -13.54
CA GLN A 248 0.65 5.45 -14.71
C GLN A 248 2.09 5.95 -14.81
N LYS A 249 3.00 5.23 -14.18
CA LYS A 249 4.41 5.65 -14.01
C LYS A 249 5.38 4.61 -14.52
N PHE A 250 6.34 5.09 -15.31
CA PHE A 250 7.50 4.33 -15.76
C PHE A 250 8.75 5.08 -15.36
N SER A 251 9.77 4.38 -14.87
CA SER A 251 11.06 4.99 -14.58
C SER A 251 12.23 4.05 -14.83
N VAL A 252 13.28 4.61 -15.40
CA VAL A 252 14.59 3.96 -15.57
C VAL A 252 15.63 4.93 -15.03
N GLY A 253 16.44 4.45 -14.10
CA GLY A 253 17.50 5.24 -13.49
C GLY A 253 18.84 4.53 -13.47
N TYR A 254 19.90 5.33 -13.46
CA TYR A 254 21.26 4.89 -13.20
C TYR A 254 21.76 5.62 -11.96
N ALA A 255 22.26 4.88 -10.98
CA ALA A 255 22.73 5.46 -9.72
C ALA A 255 24.01 4.79 -9.23
N VAL A 256 25.01 5.61 -8.99
CA VAL A 256 26.26 5.28 -8.30
C VAL A 256 26.41 6.17 -7.06
N GLN A 257 27.50 6.01 -6.31
CA GLN A 257 27.66 6.66 -5.00
C GLN A 257 27.52 8.18 -5.03
N ASN A 258 28.01 8.84 -6.08
CA ASN A 258 28.09 10.31 -6.18
C ASN A 258 27.27 10.90 -7.32
N PHE A 259 26.52 10.07 -8.06
CA PHE A 259 25.74 10.50 -9.21
C PHE A 259 24.52 9.60 -9.40
N ASP A 260 23.37 10.20 -9.64
CA ASP A 260 22.20 9.50 -10.15
C ASP A 260 21.48 10.30 -11.23
N ALA A 261 20.92 9.60 -12.21
CA ALA A 261 20.07 10.17 -13.24
C ALA A 261 18.88 9.23 -13.46
N THR A 262 17.67 9.77 -13.41
CA THR A 262 16.43 9.02 -13.61
C THR A 262 15.57 9.68 -14.65
N VAL A 263 15.22 8.95 -15.70
CA VAL A 263 14.17 9.34 -16.65
C VAL A 263 12.88 8.64 -16.26
N SER A 264 11.78 9.38 -16.24
CA SER A 264 10.46 8.87 -15.88
C SER A 264 9.36 9.50 -16.71
N THR A 265 8.28 8.74 -16.89
CA THR A 265 7.00 9.24 -17.43
C THR A 265 5.97 9.10 -16.32
N LYS A 266 5.14 10.13 -16.11
CA LYS A 266 4.11 10.14 -15.07
C LYS A 266 2.81 10.64 -15.67
N GLN A 267 1.79 9.79 -15.67
CA GLN A 267 0.45 10.06 -16.15
C GLN A 267 -0.56 9.67 -15.05
N PHE A 268 -1.76 10.25 -15.11
CA PHE A 268 -2.82 9.99 -14.15
C PHE A 268 -4.17 9.91 -14.85
N GLN A 269 -4.96 8.89 -14.50
CA GLN A 269 -6.36 8.77 -14.93
C GLN A 269 -7.26 9.17 -13.76
N VAL A 270 -7.83 10.38 -13.79
CA VAL A 270 -8.69 10.91 -12.72
C VAL A 270 -10.10 10.35 -12.84
N PHE A 271 -10.69 9.88 -11.73
CA PHE A 271 -12.02 9.24 -11.70
C PHE A 271 -13.18 10.20 -11.44
N ASN A 272 -12.94 11.50 -11.59
CA ASN A 272 -13.99 12.51 -11.46
C ASN A 272 -14.53 12.88 -12.84
N ASP A 273 -15.75 12.44 -13.14
CA ASP A 273 -16.40 12.68 -14.44
C ASP A 273 -16.63 14.18 -14.75
N GLN A 274 -16.65 15.04 -13.71
CA GLN A 274 -16.81 16.49 -13.90
C GLN A 274 -15.51 17.15 -14.39
N ASN A 275 -14.35 16.63 -14.02
CA ASN A 275 -13.08 17.12 -14.52
C ASN A 275 -12.00 16.04 -14.52
N THR A 276 -11.81 15.44 -15.69
CA THR A 276 -10.76 14.45 -15.97
C THR A 276 -9.45 15.09 -16.45
N SER A 277 -9.37 16.42 -16.49
CA SER A 277 -8.14 17.13 -16.88
C SER A 277 -7.03 16.83 -15.88
N SER A 278 -5.90 16.36 -16.38
CA SER A 278 -4.72 16.09 -15.58
C SER A 278 -3.47 16.34 -16.41
N TYR A 279 -2.42 16.85 -15.78
CA TYR A 279 -1.12 16.99 -16.41
C TYR A 279 -0.31 15.71 -16.27
N SER A 280 0.49 15.44 -17.29
CA SER A 280 1.43 14.35 -17.39
C SER A 280 2.84 14.89 -17.64
N ALA A 281 3.85 14.21 -17.12
CA ALA A 281 5.26 14.52 -17.35
C ALA A 281 5.85 13.53 -18.35
N GLU A 282 6.19 14.01 -19.56
CA GLU A 282 6.47 13.18 -20.75
C GLU A 282 7.68 13.69 -21.58
N PRO A 283 8.93 13.33 -21.24
CA PRO A 283 9.37 12.69 -19.99
C PRO A 283 9.81 13.74 -18.95
N GLN A 284 10.11 13.25 -17.75
CA GLN A 284 10.85 13.95 -16.69
C GLN A 284 12.22 13.28 -16.50
N LEU A 285 13.29 14.05 -16.63
CA LEU A 285 14.67 13.68 -16.32
C LEU A 285 15.11 14.41 -15.05
N ASP A 286 15.47 13.66 -14.01
CA ASP A 286 16.10 14.16 -12.79
C ASP A 286 17.56 13.72 -12.75
N VAL A 287 18.47 14.62 -12.40
CA VAL A 287 19.91 14.35 -12.28
C VAL A 287 20.42 14.93 -10.96
N ASN A 288 21.10 14.11 -10.17
CA ASN A 288 21.81 14.53 -8.98
C ASN A 288 23.29 14.20 -9.10
N TYR A 289 24.14 15.15 -8.72
CA TYR A 289 25.56 14.94 -8.55
C TYR A 289 25.98 15.43 -7.18
N TYR A 290 26.70 14.59 -6.43
CA TYR A 290 27.17 14.85 -5.08
C TYR A 290 28.69 14.90 -5.07
N HIS A 291 29.25 15.90 -4.42
CA HIS A 291 30.68 15.96 -4.16
C HIS A 291 30.89 16.47 -2.74
N ASN A 292 31.15 15.52 -1.85
CA ASN A 292 31.51 15.78 -0.47
C ASN A 292 33.02 16.04 -0.38
N ASP A 293 33.45 16.68 0.71
CA ASP A 293 34.87 16.95 1.00
C ASP A 293 35.56 18.00 0.10
N LEU A 294 34.82 19.01 -0.37
CA LEU A 294 35.41 20.21 -1.00
C LEU A 294 35.95 21.15 0.10
N GLY A 295 37.07 20.76 0.72
CA GLY A 295 37.54 21.42 1.94
C GLY A 295 36.56 21.17 3.09
N PRO A 296 36.04 22.20 3.79
CA PRO A 296 35.03 22.01 4.82
C PRO A 296 33.59 21.96 4.26
N PHE A 297 33.42 22.04 2.93
CA PHE A 297 32.11 22.12 2.29
C PHE A 297 31.72 20.80 1.64
N ASP A 298 30.43 20.49 1.67
CA ASP A 298 29.84 19.54 0.74
C ASP A 298 29.07 20.31 -0.34
N THR A 299 28.98 19.71 -1.52
CA THR A 299 28.29 20.29 -2.66
C THR A 299 27.37 19.26 -3.31
N ARG A 300 26.23 19.73 -3.79
CA ARG A 300 25.35 18.96 -4.67
C ARG A 300 24.85 19.82 -5.81
N ILE A 301 24.63 19.21 -6.95
CA ILE A 301 23.94 19.83 -8.08
C ILE A 301 22.73 18.96 -8.40
N TYR A 302 21.55 19.56 -8.30
CA TYR A 302 20.32 18.96 -8.82
C TYR A 302 19.97 19.63 -10.15
N GLY A 303 19.62 18.84 -11.15
CA GLY A 303 19.12 19.31 -12.44
C GLY A 303 17.85 18.56 -12.80
N GLN A 304 16.90 19.25 -13.43
CA GLN A 304 15.69 18.62 -13.95
C GLN A 304 15.36 19.17 -15.33
N ALA A 305 14.94 18.30 -16.24
CA ALA A 305 14.29 18.67 -17.48
C ALA A 305 12.97 17.90 -17.60
N VAL A 306 11.87 18.59 -17.83
CA VAL A 306 10.54 17.97 -17.90
C VAL A 306 9.69 18.62 -18.97
N HIS A 307 8.91 17.82 -19.68
CA HIS A 307 7.87 18.30 -20.58
C HIS A 307 6.50 17.94 -20.01
N PHE A 308 5.64 18.94 -19.82
CA PHE A 308 4.29 18.80 -19.30
C PHE A 308 3.28 18.89 -20.43
N VAL A 309 2.40 17.89 -20.49
CA VAL A 309 1.30 17.79 -21.46
C VAL A 309 0.02 17.49 -20.69
N ASN A 310 -1.11 18.07 -21.09
CA ASN A 310 -2.40 17.81 -20.46
C ASN A 310 -3.22 16.81 -21.29
N THR A 311 -4.15 16.10 -20.64
CA THR A 311 -5.11 15.25 -21.34
C THR A 311 -6.09 16.02 -22.22
N LYS A 312 -6.29 17.32 -22.00
CA LYS A 312 -7.12 18.20 -22.82
C LYS A 312 -6.26 19.09 -23.72
N ASP A 313 -6.58 19.10 -25.01
CA ASP A 313 -5.87 19.86 -26.05
C ASP A 313 -5.96 21.39 -25.91
N ASN A 314 -6.84 21.91 -25.06
CA ASN A 314 -7.01 23.36 -24.85
C ASN A 314 -6.24 23.91 -23.64
N MET A 315 -5.48 23.06 -22.96
CA MET A 315 -4.68 23.43 -21.79
C MET A 315 -3.24 23.76 -22.21
N PRO A 316 -2.55 24.69 -21.51
CA PRO A 316 -1.15 25.01 -21.76
C PRO A 316 -0.24 23.78 -21.72
N GLU A 317 0.78 23.74 -22.57
CA GLU A 317 1.88 22.78 -22.47
C GLU A 317 3.15 23.51 -22.03
N ALA A 318 4.12 22.80 -21.45
CA ALA A 318 5.39 23.41 -21.08
C ALA A 318 6.60 22.50 -21.21
N THR A 319 7.75 23.07 -21.52
CA THR A 319 9.06 22.48 -21.27
C THR A 319 9.77 23.29 -20.19
N ARG A 320 10.13 22.63 -19.09
CA ARG A 320 10.83 23.25 -17.95
C ARG A 320 12.22 22.66 -17.80
N VAL A 321 13.22 23.53 -17.66
CA VAL A 321 14.59 23.16 -17.28
C VAL A 321 14.95 23.85 -15.98
N HIS A 322 15.51 23.11 -15.03
CA HIS A 322 15.87 23.58 -13.71
C HIS A 322 17.28 23.17 -13.33
N LEU A 323 18.00 24.07 -12.65
CA LEU A 323 19.32 23.83 -12.10
C LEU A 323 19.39 24.40 -10.68
N GLU A 324 19.81 23.56 -9.72
CA GLU A 324 19.89 23.85 -8.29
C GLU A 324 21.25 23.40 -7.72
N PRO A 325 22.35 24.15 -7.96
CA PRO A 325 23.58 23.97 -7.20
C PRO A 325 23.37 24.39 -5.74
N THR A 326 23.89 23.58 -4.83
CA THR A 326 23.83 23.76 -3.39
C THR A 326 25.23 23.53 -2.80
N ILE A 327 25.65 24.41 -1.90
CA ILE A 327 26.85 24.27 -1.08
C ILE A 327 26.45 24.34 0.39
N ASN A 328 26.94 23.41 1.19
CA ASN A 328 26.69 23.37 2.62
C ASN A 328 27.99 23.27 3.43
N LEU A 329 28.00 23.90 4.59
CA LEU A 329 29.08 23.89 5.57
C LEU A 329 28.54 23.26 6.87
N PRO A 330 28.70 21.94 7.04
CA PRO A 330 28.28 21.26 8.25
C PRO A 330 29.37 21.35 9.34
N LEU A 331 29.04 21.98 10.47
CA LEU A 331 29.89 22.02 11.66
C LEU A 331 29.21 21.21 12.76
N SER A 332 29.92 20.25 13.35
CA SER A 332 29.35 19.38 14.39
C SER A 332 30.34 19.14 15.53
N ASN A 333 29.81 19.03 16.74
CA ASN A 333 30.53 18.58 17.93
C ASN A 333 29.62 17.65 18.77
N ARG A 334 30.02 17.32 20.01
CA ARG A 334 29.28 16.37 20.86
C ARG A 334 27.90 16.87 21.33
N TRP A 335 27.72 18.18 21.47
CA TRP A 335 26.52 18.78 22.08
C TRP A 335 25.72 19.64 21.11
N GLY A 336 26.17 19.77 19.86
CA GLY A 336 25.46 20.56 18.86
C GLY A 336 25.99 20.44 17.45
N SER A 337 25.16 20.88 16.52
CA SER A 337 25.43 20.94 15.08
C SER A 337 24.91 22.26 14.53
N LEU A 338 25.66 22.84 13.59
CA LEU A 338 25.32 24.05 12.85
C LEU A 338 25.64 23.79 11.37
N ASN A 339 24.62 23.83 10.53
CA ASN A 339 24.77 23.68 9.09
C ASN A 339 24.35 24.98 8.38
N THR A 340 25.27 25.55 7.60
CA THR A 340 24.98 26.72 6.75
C THR A 340 24.89 26.25 5.31
N GLU A 341 23.78 26.54 4.63
CA GLU A 341 23.50 26.12 3.26
C GLU A 341 23.20 27.34 2.40
N ALA A 342 23.88 27.42 1.25
CA ALA A 342 23.57 28.37 0.19
C ALA A 342 23.21 27.60 -1.09
N LYS A 343 22.14 28.04 -1.75
CA LYS A 343 21.58 27.37 -2.92
C LYS A 343 21.18 28.41 -3.95
N LEU A 344 21.28 28.07 -5.24
CA LEU A 344 20.78 28.91 -6.32
C LEU A 344 19.77 28.13 -7.14
N MET A 345 18.53 28.59 -7.22
CA MET A 345 17.47 27.97 -8.00
C MET A 345 17.31 28.74 -9.31
N ALA A 346 17.74 28.17 -10.43
CA ALA A 346 17.57 28.74 -11.77
C ALA A 346 16.62 27.85 -12.58
N THR A 347 15.51 28.43 -13.04
CA THR A 347 14.46 27.72 -13.79
C THR A 347 14.11 28.48 -15.06
N HIS A 348 13.99 27.77 -16.17
CA HIS A 348 13.52 28.30 -17.44
C HIS A 348 12.28 27.52 -17.89
N TYR A 349 11.27 28.24 -18.39
CA TYR A 349 10.04 27.69 -18.95
C TYR A 349 9.87 28.13 -20.39
N GLN A 350 9.51 27.19 -21.25
CA GLN A 350 8.91 27.43 -22.56
C GLN A 350 7.47 26.92 -22.49
N GLN A 351 6.50 27.82 -22.44
CA GLN A 351 5.08 27.51 -22.36
C GLN A 351 4.43 27.73 -23.73
N THR A 352 3.61 26.78 -24.17
CA THR A 352 2.94 26.81 -25.48
C THR A 352 1.45 26.53 -25.31
N ASN A 353 0.67 26.71 -26.38
CA ASN A 353 -0.78 26.52 -26.37
C ASN A 353 -1.50 27.45 -25.36
N LEU A 354 -1.06 28.71 -25.28
CA LEU A 354 -1.55 29.66 -24.27
C LEU A 354 -2.79 30.43 -24.68
N ASP A 355 -3.14 30.46 -25.97
CA ASP A 355 -4.20 31.34 -26.50
C ASP A 355 -5.56 31.10 -25.84
N SER A 356 -5.97 29.82 -25.73
CA SER A 356 -7.24 29.45 -25.11
C SER A 356 -7.26 29.83 -23.63
N TYR A 357 -6.18 29.58 -22.89
CA TYR A 357 -6.05 29.95 -21.48
C TYR A 357 -6.04 31.47 -21.27
N ASN A 358 -5.23 32.20 -22.04
CA ASN A 358 -5.05 33.65 -21.92
C ASN A 358 -6.24 34.46 -22.44
N SER A 359 -7.11 33.87 -23.25
CA SER A 359 -8.34 34.49 -23.75
C SER A 359 -9.54 34.31 -22.81
N ASP A 360 -9.48 33.36 -21.87
CA ASP A 360 -10.54 33.14 -20.89
C ASP A 360 -10.57 34.30 -19.86
N PRO A 361 -11.66 35.07 -19.77
CA PRO A 361 -11.76 36.20 -18.85
C PRO A 361 -11.74 35.79 -17.36
N ASN A 362 -11.94 34.52 -17.03
CA ASN A 362 -11.83 34.02 -15.65
C ASN A 362 -10.36 33.91 -15.18
N ASN A 363 -9.41 33.82 -16.12
CA ASN A 363 -7.99 33.76 -15.81
C ASN A 363 -7.44 35.18 -15.60
N LYS A 364 -7.22 35.54 -14.33
CA LYS A 364 -6.73 36.87 -13.94
C LYS A 364 -5.29 37.12 -14.41
N ASN A 365 -4.45 36.09 -14.35
CA ASN A 365 -3.04 36.16 -14.69
C ASN A 365 -2.82 35.55 -16.07
N LYS A 366 -2.16 36.29 -16.96
CA LYS A 366 -1.78 35.79 -18.28
C LYS A 366 -0.45 35.08 -18.20
N LEU A 367 -0.36 33.95 -18.88
CA LEU A 367 0.86 33.17 -19.01
C LEU A 367 1.75 33.75 -20.11
N GLU A 368 3.06 33.64 -19.92
CA GLU A 368 4.07 34.11 -20.87
C GLU A 368 4.76 32.93 -21.57
N ASP A 369 5.04 33.03 -22.87
CA ASP A 369 5.65 31.94 -23.64
C ASP A 369 7.04 31.53 -23.11
N SER A 370 7.86 32.49 -22.65
CA SER A 370 9.24 32.24 -22.21
C SER A 370 9.56 32.94 -20.90
N VAL A 371 9.69 32.17 -19.81
CA VAL A 371 9.90 32.71 -18.45
C VAL A 371 11.22 32.24 -17.85
N ASN A 372 11.95 33.15 -17.22
CA ASN A 372 13.16 32.84 -16.45
C ASN A 372 12.97 33.22 -14.99
N ARG A 373 13.30 32.30 -14.07
CA ARG A 373 13.23 32.54 -12.63
C ARG A 373 14.54 32.12 -11.97
N VAL A 374 15.25 33.09 -11.41
CA VAL A 374 16.51 32.88 -10.67
C VAL A 374 16.37 33.43 -9.25
N MET A 375 16.58 32.57 -8.27
CA MET A 375 16.40 32.87 -6.85
C MET A 375 17.54 32.25 -6.02
N PRO A 376 18.36 33.05 -5.31
CA PRO A 376 19.24 32.51 -4.29
C PRO A 376 18.42 32.10 -3.06
N GLN A 377 18.89 31.10 -2.34
CA GLN A 377 18.38 30.67 -1.05
C GLN A 377 19.54 30.61 -0.05
N PHE A 378 19.28 31.11 1.15
CA PHE A 378 20.19 31.02 2.28
C PHE A 378 19.47 30.37 3.46
N LYS A 379 20.09 29.35 4.06
CA LYS A 379 19.52 28.61 5.18
C LYS A 379 20.60 28.33 6.23
N VAL A 380 20.28 28.53 7.50
CA VAL A 380 21.17 28.17 8.62
C VAL A 380 20.34 27.34 9.60
N ASP A 381 20.76 26.11 9.87
CA ASP A 381 20.10 25.16 10.77
C ASP A 381 21.03 24.83 11.93
N GLY A 382 20.59 25.11 13.16
CA GLY A 382 21.32 24.83 14.40
C GLY A 382 20.53 23.90 15.31
N LYS A 383 21.20 22.92 15.90
CA LYS A 383 20.64 21.96 16.85
C LYS A 383 21.58 21.80 18.03
N LEU A 384 21.04 21.79 19.25
CA LEU A 384 21.80 21.44 20.45
C LEU A 384 21.19 20.19 21.10
N VAL A 385 21.98 19.49 21.91
CA VAL A 385 21.52 18.35 22.71
C VAL A 385 22.00 18.55 24.14
N PHE A 386 21.05 18.73 25.06
CA PHE A 386 21.30 18.76 26.50
C PHE A 386 20.80 17.47 27.12
N GLU A 387 21.50 16.97 28.13
CA GLU A 387 21.13 15.73 28.82
C GLU A 387 21.00 15.99 30.32
N ARG A 388 20.09 15.26 30.97
CA ARG A 388 20.01 15.18 32.42
C ARG A 388 19.60 13.78 32.87
N ASP A 389 20.12 13.38 34.01
CA ASP A 389 19.70 12.14 34.66
C ASP A 389 18.31 12.32 35.31
N MET A 390 17.47 11.31 35.19
CA MET A 390 16.12 11.25 35.75
C MET A 390 16.00 10.23 36.88
N ALA A 391 17.00 10.15 37.76
CA ALA A 391 17.00 9.22 38.90
C ALA A 391 15.76 9.33 39.81
N MET A 392 15.07 10.49 39.79
CA MET A 392 13.81 10.70 40.52
C MET A 392 12.57 10.06 39.88
N LEU A 393 12.58 9.79 38.57
CA LEU A 393 11.48 9.12 37.86
C LEU A 393 11.65 7.60 37.93
N ALA A 394 12.85 7.13 37.57
CA ALA A 394 13.29 5.75 37.72
C ALA A 394 14.83 5.69 37.66
N PRO A 395 15.48 4.77 38.39
CA PRO A 395 16.93 4.59 38.31
C PRO A 395 17.39 4.29 36.87
N GLY A 396 18.45 4.94 36.41
CA GLY A 396 19.04 4.71 35.09
C GLY A 396 18.36 5.44 33.91
N TYR A 397 17.25 6.15 34.15
CA TYR A 397 16.60 6.92 33.08
C TYR A 397 17.36 8.21 32.76
N THR A 398 17.39 8.56 31.47
CA THR A 398 18.03 9.78 30.95
C THR A 398 17.04 10.57 30.12
N GLN A 399 17.04 11.90 30.26
CA GLN A 399 16.25 12.80 29.43
C GLN A 399 17.15 13.69 28.58
N THR A 400 16.82 13.80 27.29
CA THR A 400 17.42 14.77 26.38
C THR A 400 16.48 15.96 26.17
N LEU A 401 17.07 17.13 25.93
CA LEU A 401 16.40 18.33 25.45
C LEU A 401 17.15 18.84 24.22
N GLU A 402 16.47 18.83 23.09
CA GLU A 402 17.02 19.04 21.75
C GLU A 402 16.38 20.29 21.12
N PRO A 403 16.82 21.51 21.49
CA PRO A 403 16.35 22.72 20.81
C PRO A 403 16.96 22.81 19.42
N ARG A 404 16.13 23.21 18.44
CA ARG A 404 16.50 23.42 17.04
C ARG A 404 15.99 24.78 16.56
N VAL A 405 16.85 25.50 15.87
CA VAL A 405 16.52 26.80 15.25
C VAL A 405 16.99 26.78 13.81
N GLN A 406 16.15 27.25 12.89
CA GLN A 406 16.50 27.40 11.48
C GLN A 406 16.08 28.78 10.98
N TYR A 407 16.99 29.50 10.33
CA TYR A 407 16.65 30.70 9.56
C TYR A 407 16.65 30.38 8.07
N LEU A 408 15.64 30.86 7.34
CA LEU A 408 15.49 30.66 5.89
C LEU A 408 15.17 31.98 5.20
N TYR A 409 15.95 32.30 4.17
CA TYR A 409 15.74 33.45 3.31
C TYR A 409 15.73 33.07 1.82
N VAL A 410 14.66 33.44 1.12
CA VAL A 410 14.47 33.32 -0.33
C VAL A 410 13.78 34.61 -0.80
N PRO A 411 14.37 35.38 -1.73
CA PRO A 411 13.79 36.63 -2.19
C PRO A 411 12.54 36.40 -3.02
N TYR A 412 11.63 37.37 -2.99
CA TYR A 412 10.42 37.35 -3.81
C TYR A 412 10.72 37.40 -5.31
N ARG A 413 9.99 36.58 -6.06
CA ARG A 413 9.81 36.64 -7.51
C ARG A 413 8.35 36.44 -7.81
N ASP A 414 7.84 37.28 -8.70
CA ASP A 414 6.51 37.11 -9.26
C ASP A 414 6.50 35.91 -10.21
N GLN A 415 5.59 34.97 -9.96
CA GLN A 415 5.44 33.71 -10.69
C GLN A 415 4.07 33.61 -11.37
N SER A 416 3.29 34.69 -11.41
CA SER A 416 1.96 34.74 -12.01
C SER A 416 1.94 34.42 -13.51
N GLY A 417 3.02 34.68 -14.23
CA GLY A 417 3.19 34.30 -15.64
C GLY A 417 3.50 32.81 -15.89
N ILE A 418 3.62 31.99 -14.84
CA ILE A 418 3.95 30.55 -14.90
C ILE A 418 2.72 29.74 -14.47
N TYR A 419 2.29 28.75 -15.27
CA TYR A 419 1.19 27.88 -14.86
C TYR A 419 1.61 26.92 -13.74
N ASN A 420 0.65 26.33 -13.00
CA ASN A 420 0.94 25.34 -11.96
C ASN A 420 0.71 23.91 -12.48
N TYR A 421 1.79 23.18 -12.76
CA TYR A 421 1.78 21.81 -13.28
C TYR A 421 1.99 20.77 -12.17
N ASP A 422 2.97 20.99 -11.28
CA ASP A 422 3.41 20.01 -10.28
C ASP A 422 3.52 20.54 -8.83
N SER A 423 3.01 21.73 -8.54
CA SER A 423 3.06 22.33 -7.20
C SER A 423 1.73 22.24 -6.42
N SER A 424 1.76 21.50 -5.32
CA SER A 424 0.68 21.42 -4.32
C SER A 424 1.19 21.84 -2.94
N LEU A 425 0.31 22.43 -2.11
CA LEU A 425 0.68 22.85 -0.75
C LEU A 425 1.02 21.64 0.12
N LEU A 426 2.15 21.69 0.82
CA LEU A 426 2.60 20.59 1.66
C LEU A 426 2.06 20.70 3.09
N GLN A 427 1.75 19.56 3.70
CA GLN A 427 1.53 19.50 5.15
C GLN A 427 2.82 19.78 5.93
N SER A 428 2.63 20.37 7.10
CA SER A 428 3.71 20.84 7.99
C SER A 428 3.62 20.15 9.35
N ASP A 429 4.02 18.88 9.39
CA ASP A 429 4.32 18.20 10.65
C ASP A 429 5.57 18.82 11.31
N TYR A 430 5.93 18.38 12.52
CA TYR A 430 7.08 18.94 13.25
C TYR A 430 8.36 18.95 12.41
N ASN A 431 8.64 17.86 11.68
CA ASN A 431 9.78 17.80 10.78
C ASN A 431 9.61 18.71 9.55
N GLY A 432 8.40 18.76 8.99
CA GLY A 432 8.01 19.64 7.90
C GLY A 432 8.21 21.12 8.19
N LEU A 433 8.15 21.57 9.45
CA LEU A 433 8.43 22.96 9.83
C LEU A 433 9.85 23.43 9.42
N PHE A 434 10.79 22.49 9.34
CA PHE A 434 12.20 22.75 9.00
C PHE A 434 12.52 22.48 7.52
N ARG A 435 11.49 22.27 6.70
CA ARG A 435 11.59 22.15 5.24
C ARG A 435 11.81 23.54 4.63
N ASP A 436 12.59 23.60 3.55
CA ASP A 436 12.88 24.83 2.81
C ASP A 436 11.89 25.10 1.65
N ARG A 437 10.80 24.34 1.57
CA ARG A 437 9.78 24.42 0.51
C ARG A 437 8.37 24.37 1.10
N THR A 438 7.52 25.31 0.66
CA THR A 438 6.08 25.38 0.99
C THR A 438 5.23 24.46 0.11
N TYR A 439 5.62 24.31 -1.16
CA TYR A 439 4.93 23.49 -2.15
C TYR A 439 5.79 22.31 -2.61
N GLY A 440 5.15 21.26 -3.10
CA GLY A 440 5.81 20.26 -3.95
C GLY A 440 6.23 20.86 -5.30
N GLY A 441 6.99 20.10 -6.08
CA GLY A 441 7.37 20.50 -7.43
C GLY A 441 8.26 21.76 -7.49
N LEU A 442 8.26 22.42 -8.64
CA LEU A 442 9.08 23.62 -8.88
C LEU A 442 8.29 24.81 -9.44
N ASP A 443 7.00 24.70 -9.73
CA ASP A 443 6.24 25.79 -10.34
C ASP A 443 5.96 26.95 -9.38
N ARG A 444 5.75 26.64 -8.10
CA ARG A 444 5.55 27.62 -7.03
C ARG A 444 6.62 27.48 -5.96
N ILE A 445 7.50 28.49 -5.87
CA ILE A 445 8.50 28.61 -4.81
C ILE A 445 8.22 29.90 -4.06
N ALA A 446 7.72 29.77 -2.84
CA ALA A 446 7.34 30.93 -2.05
C ALA A 446 8.58 31.69 -1.57
N SER A 447 8.47 33.02 -1.50
CA SER A 447 9.46 33.81 -0.78
C SER A 447 9.49 33.41 0.69
N ALA A 448 10.68 33.41 1.26
CA ALA A 448 10.90 33.04 2.64
C ALA A 448 11.72 34.14 3.32
N ASN A 449 11.24 34.59 4.48
CA ASN A 449 12.03 35.33 5.43
C ASN A 449 11.46 34.96 6.78
N GLN A 450 11.97 33.86 7.32
CA GLN A 450 11.35 33.19 8.46
C GLN A 450 12.38 32.55 9.36
N VAL A 451 12.01 32.39 10.63
CA VAL A 451 12.75 31.58 11.60
C VAL A 451 11.84 30.48 12.12
N THR A 452 12.27 29.23 11.94
CA THR A 452 11.64 28.06 12.54
C THR A 452 12.33 27.76 13.85
N THR A 453 11.57 27.62 14.93
CA THR A 453 12.09 27.19 16.24
C THR A 453 11.31 25.98 16.71
N GLY A 454 12.00 24.97 17.20
CA GLY A 454 11.36 23.83 17.82
C GLY A 454 12.21 23.23 18.92
N VAL A 455 11.59 22.43 19.76
CA VAL A 455 12.25 21.69 20.82
C VAL A 455 11.69 20.28 20.86
N THR A 456 12.58 19.30 20.89
CA THR A 456 12.23 17.91 21.15
C THR A 456 12.77 17.53 22.52
N THR A 457 12.02 16.78 23.30
CA THR A 457 12.56 16.10 24.48
C THR A 457 12.31 14.61 24.34
N ARG A 458 13.33 13.81 24.68
CA ARG A 458 13.26 12.35 24.66
C ARG A 458 13.60 11.81 26.03
N ILE A 459 13.00 10.68 26.39
CA ILE A 459 13.30 9.95 27.61
C ILE A 459 13.72 8.53 27.24
N TYR A 460 14.89 8.15 27.71
CA TYR A 460 15.48 6.83 27.55
C TYR A 460 15.44 6.08 28.87
N ASP A 461 15.19 4.76 28.81
CA ASP A 461 15.27 3.90 29.99
C ASP A 461 16.71 3.51 30.33
N ASP A 462 16.88 2.67 31.37
CA ASP A 462 18.15 2.17 31.85
C ASP A 462 18.92 1.32 30.84
N ALA A 463 18.23 0.79 29.81
CA ALA A 463 18.82 0.09 28.68
C ALA A 463 19.14 1.02 27.50
N ALA A 464 19.01 2.34 27.68
CA ALA A 464 19.15 3.36 26.65
C ALA A 464 18.15 3.22 25.48
N VAL A 465 16.99 2.62 25.72
CA VAL A 465 15.90 2.53 24.73
C VAL A 465 15.02 3.77 24.85
N GLU A 466 14.74 4.44 23.73
CA GLU A 466 13.82 5.58 23.71
C GLU A 466 12.39 5.12 24.04
N ARG A 467 11.85 5.62 25.15
CA ARG A 467 10.50 5.27 25.63
C ARG A 467 9.47 6.35 25.37
N PHE A 468 9.91 7.61 25.31
CA PHE A 468 9.02 8.73 25.12
C PHE A 468 9.73 9.83 24.34
N ASN A 469 9.00 10.48 23.44
CA ASN A 469 9.37 11.77 22.90
C ASN A 469 8.16 12.67 22.75
N VAL A 470 8.43 13.97 22.82
CA VAL A 470 7.49 15.01 22.41
C VAL A 470 8.28 16.14 21.77
N SER A 471 7.77 16.62 20.65
CA SER A 471 8.32 17.77 19.94
C SER A 471 7.25 18.82 19.76
N VAL A 472 7.65 20.09 19.87
CA VAL A 472 6.80 21.23 19.55
C VAL A 472 7.64 22.26 18.79
N GLY A 473 7.07 22.82 17.74
CA GLY A 473 7.74 23.83 16.93
C GLY A 473 6.77 24.82 16.33
N GLN A 474 7.35 25.92 15.87
CA GLN A 474 6.65 27.01 15.20
C GLN A 474 7.50 27.63 14.09
N ILE A 475 6.84 28.28 13.15
CA ILE A 475 7.48 29.15 12.15
C ILE A 475 7.04 30.59 12.41
N TYR A 476 8.01 31.47 12.65
CA TYR A 476 7.80 32.91 12.71
C TYR A 476 8.18 33.55 11.37
N TYR A 477 7.22 34.23 10.73
CA TYR A 477 7.39 34.92 9.46
C TYR A 477 7.69 36.40 9.69
N PHE A 478 8.85 36.88 9.23
CA PHE A 478 9.20 38.30 9.24
C PHE A 478 8.48 39.09 8.15
N THR A 479 8.22 38.43 7.02
CA THR A 479 7.44 38.96 5.90
C THR A 479 6.53 37.88 5.35
N GLU A 480 5.40 38.28 4.77
CA GLU A 480 4.49 37.37 4.08
C GLU A 480 5.21 36.52 3.02
N SER A 481 4.94 35.21 3.06
CA SER A 481 5.41 34.26 2.07
C SER A 481 4.54 34.34 0.81
N ARG A 482 5.14 34.81 -0.28
CA ARG A 482 4.44 35.16 -1.53
C ARG A 482 5.03 34.47 -2.73
N THR A 483 4.18 34.09 -3.69
CA THR A 483 4.57 33.59 -5.01
C THR A 483 4.22 34.56 -6.15
N GLY A 484 3.33 35.52 -5.92
CA GLY A 484 2.77 36.41 -6.95
C GLY A 484 1.43 35.94 -7.51
N ASP A 485 1.06 34.68 -7.24
CA ASP A 485 -0.21 34.06 -7.60
C ASP A 485 -0.75 33.27 -6.39
N ASP A 486 -1.03 34.01 -5.32
CA ASP A 486 -1.44 33.44 -4.03
C ASP A 486 -2.98 33.38 -3.97
N ASN A 487 -3.54 32.28 -4.50
CA ASN A 487 -5.00 32.06 -4.59
C ASN A 487 -5.59 31.29 -3.40
N ILE A 488 -4.83 31.12 -2.32
CA ILE A 488 -5.28 30.39 -1.13
C ILE A 488 -6.35 31.23 -0.41
N LYS A 489 -7.47 30.60 -0.08
CA LYS A 489 -8.51 31.20 0.74
C LYS A 489 -8.21 30.93 2.21
N TRP A 490 -7.74 31.96 2.89
CA TRP A 490 -7.54 31.97 4.34
C TRP A 490 -8.77 32.58 5.03
N GLU A 491 -8.96 32.26 6.31
CA GLU A 491 -10.08 32.79 7.10
C GLU A 491 -9.79 34.22 7.62
N ASN A 492 -8.51 34.60 7.68
CA ASN A 492 -8.08 35.93 8.08
C ASN A 492 -6.86 36.43 7.26
N ASP A 493 -6.46 37.68 7.52
CA ASP A 493 -5.39 38.39 6.80
C ASP A 493 -4.03 38.33 7.53
N ASP A 494 -3.79 37.35 8.40
CA ASP A 494 -2.52 37.20 9.11
C ASP A 494 -1.36 36.92 8.15
N LYS A 495 -0.36 37.81 8.15
CA LYS A 495 0.76 37.78 7.19
C LYS A 495 2.14 37.54 7.81
N THR A 496 2.29 37.90 9.08
CA THR A 496 3.58 37.88 9.79
C THR A 496 3.38 37.42 11.22
N GLY A 497 4.45 36.96 11.87
CA GLY A 497 4.39 36.39 13.21
C GLY A 497 4.40 34.86 13.18
N SER A 498 4.01 34.26 14.30
CA SER A 498 4.02 32.81 14.51
C SER A 498 2.76 32.15 13.93
N LEU A 499 2.74 31.97 12.62
CA LEU A 499 1.54 31.49 11.91
C LEU A 499 1.37 29.97 12.02
N VAL A 500 2.44 29.22 11.79
CA VAL A 500 2.39 27.75 11.70
C VAL A 500 2.98 27.14 12.96
N TRP A 501 2.25 26.20 13.55
CA TRP A 501 2.66 25.42 14.73
C TRP A 501 2.45 23.94 14.46
N ALA A 502 3.37 23.10 14.96
CA ALA A 502 3.19 21.66 14.92
C ALA A 502 3.74 21.01 16.17
N GLY A 503 3.10 19.93 16.59
CA GLY A 503 3.57 19.08 17.68
C GLY A 503 3.41 17.61 17.34
N ASP A 504 4.34 16.80 17.82
CA ASP A 504 4.28 15.35 17.73
C ASP A 504 4.68 14.72 19.07
N THR A 505 4.16 13.53 19.35
CA THR A 505 4.59 12.74 20.51
C THR A 505 4.46 11.25 20.24
N TYR A 506 5.42 10.51 20.76
CA TYR A 506 5.41 9.06 20.83
C TYR A 506 5.66 8.61 22.27
N TRP A 507 4.90 7.64 22.74
CA TRP A 507 5.10 7.04 24.05
C TRP A 507 4.97 5.52 24.00
N ARG A 508 6.09 4.82 24.14
CA ARG A 508 6.16 3.38 24.38
C ARG A 508 6.08 3.09 25.88
N ILE A 509 4.83 3.12 26.38
CA ILE A 509 4.50 2.90 27.80
C ILE A 509 5.08 1.56 28.29
N SER A 510 4.94 0.51 27.49
CA SER A 510 5.51 -0.82 27.75
C SER A 510 5.84 -1.53 26.45
N GLU A 511 6.34 -2.77 26.54
CA GLU A 511 6.50 -3.67 25.39
C GLU A 511 5.20 -3.93 24.62
N ARG A 512 4.03 -3.64 25.22
CA ARG A 512 2.71 -3.95 24.66
C ARG A 512 1.81 -2.75 24.46
N TRP A 513 2.19 -1.57 24.95
CA TRP A 513 1.35 -0.38 24.91
C TRP A 513 2.13 0.78 24.30
N GLY A 514 1.54 1.40 23.29
CA GLY A 514 2.11 2.55 22.60
C GLY A 514 1.05 3.61 22.27
N LEU A 515 1.44 4.88 22.34
CA LEU A 515 0.65 6.03 21.95
C LEU A 515 1.44 6.85 20.93
N ARG A 516 0.79 7.32 19.87
CA ARG A 516 1.29 8.34 18.94
C ARG A 516 0.25 9.43 18.78
N SER A 517 0.67 10.68 18.78
CA SER A 517 -0.21 11.81 18.49
C SER A 517 0.55 12.90 17.75
N GLY A 518 -0.11 13.59 16.83
CA GLY A 518 0.44 14.72 16.10
C GLY A 518 -0.65 15.74 15.79
N VAL A 519 -0.29 17.02 15.86
CA VAL A 519 -1.20 18.15 15.63
C VAL A 519 -0.49 19.23 14.83
N GLN A 520 -1.23 19.84 13.91
CA GLN A 520 -0.77 20.93 13.05
C GLN A 520 -1.79 22.06 13.17
N TYR A 521 -1.34 23.25 13.48
CA TYR A 521 -2.18 24.43 13.69
C TYR A 521 -1.65 25.60 12.85
N ASP A 522 -2.56 26.35 12.25
CA ASP A 522 -2.24 27.52 11.44
C ASP A 522 -3.17 28.66 11.85
N THR A 523 -2.60 29.79 12.29
CA THR A 523 -3.41 30.94 12.73
C THR A 523 -4.26 31.51 11.61
N ARG A 524 -3.84 31.36 10.34
CA ARG A 524 -4.61 31.85 9.17
C ARG A 524 -5.89 31.07 8.91
N LEU A 525 -6.02 29.89 9.52
CA LEU A 525 -7.22 29.07 9.48
C LEU A 525 -8.11 29.28 10.70
N ASP A 526 -7.66 30.04 11.71
CA ASP A 526 -8.30 30.17 13.03
C ASP A 526 -8.64 28.81 13.70
N SER A 527 -7.97 27.74 13.28
CA SER A 527 -8.33 26.36 13.58
C SER A 527 -7.15 25.40 13.47
N VAL A 528 -7.29 24.20 14.03
CA VAL A 528 -6.34 23.11 13.85
C VAL A 528 -6.43 22.64 12.40
N ALA A 529 -5.33 22.72 11.65
CA ALA A 529 -5.28 22.26 10.27
C ALA A 529 -5.56 20.76 10.18
N THR A 530 -4.72 19.95 10.82
CA THR A 530 -4.90 18.50 10.91
C THR A 530 -4.43 17.97 12.27
N SER A 531 -5.04 16.87 12.73
CA SER A 531 -4.52 16.11 13.87
C SER A 531 -4.75 14.62 13.69
N SER A 532 -3.87 13.82 14.28
CA SER A 532 -4.01 12.37 14.32
C SER A 532 -3.55 11.83 15.67
N SER A 533 -4.23 10.83 16.19
CA SER A 533 -3.87 10.15 17.43
C SER A 533 -4.13 8.66 17.31
N SER A 534 -3.28 7.84 17.91
CA SER A 534 -3.45 6.38 17.96
C SER A 534 -2.91 5.84 19.27
N LEU A 535 -3.71 5.00 19.93
CA LEU A 535 -3.36 4.25 21.13
C LEU A 535 -3.48 2.77 20.78
N GLU A 536 -2.41 2.01 20.96
CA GLU A 536 -2.36 0.60 20.62
C GLU A 536 -1.91 -0.24 21.82
N TYR A 537 -2.69 -1.28 22.10
CA TYR A 537 -2.25 -2.44 22.84
C TYR A 537 -1.97 -3.58 21.87
N ARG A 538 -0.76 -4.14 21.88
CA ARG A 538 -0.42 -5.33 21.10
C ARG A 538 0.44 -6.27 21.92
N ARG A 539 -0.01 -7.51 22.05
CA ARG A 539 0.76 -8.56 22.72
C ARG A 539 1.58 -9.39 21.74
N ASP A 540 0.99 -9.69 20.58
CA ASP A 540 1.54 -10.52 19.52
C ASP A 540 0.82 -10.17 18.19
N GLN A 541 0.97 -10.99 17.15
CA GLN A 541 0.32 -10.76 15.85
C GLN A 541 -1.19 -11.04 15.85
N ASP A 542 -1.70 -11.76 16.86
CA ASP A 542 -3.10 -12.22 16.91
C ASP A 542 -3.91 -11.48 17.99
N ARG A 543 -3.25 -10.84 18.96
CA ARG A 543 -3.86 -10.14 20.11
C ARG A 543 -3.49 -8.67 20.12
N LEU A 544 -4.42 -7.83 19.63
CA LEU A 544 -4.24 -6.40 19.60
C LEU A 544 -5.55 -5.63 19.69
N VAL A 545 -5.48 -4.41 20.20
CA VAL A 545 -6.55 -3.41 20.16
C VAL A 545 -5.90 -2.07 19.83
N GLN A 546 -6.40 -1.40 18.81
CA GLN A 546 -5.98 -0.07 18.42
C GLN A 546 -7.19 0.87 18.40
N LEU A 547 -7.05 2.02 19.04
CA LEU A 547 -7.97 3.15 18.91
C LEU A 547 -7.23 4.25 18.16
N ASN A 548 -7.85 4.83 17.15
CA ASN A 548 -7.27 5.92 16.40
C ASN A 548 -8.30 7.04 16.16
N TYR A 549 -7.80 8.25 15.97
CA TYR A 549 -8.57 9.45 15.71
C TYR A 549 -7.86 10.29 14.64
N ARG A 550 -8.62 10.83 13.70
CA ARG A 550 -8.12 11.70 12.63
C ARG A 550 -9.06 12.89 12.47
N TYR A 551 -8.46 14.07 12.33
CA TYR A 551 -9.18 15.33 12.15
C TYR A 551 -8.51 16.18 11.06
N ALA A 552 -9.33 16.79 10.21
CA ALA A 552 -8.94 17.85 9.29
C ALA A 552 -10.07 18.87 9.25
N SER A 553 -9.77 20.14 9.50
CA SER A 553 -10.83 21.15 9.66
C SER A 553 -11.46 21.54 8.30
N PRO A 554 -12.71 22.04 8.31
CA PRO A 554 -13.33 22.65 7.13
C PRO A 554 -12.48 23.75 6.49
N GLU A 555 -11.84 24.59 7.32
CA GLU A 555 -10.99 25.70 6.88
C GLU A 555 -9.75 25.19 6.16
N TYR A 556 -9.14 24.10 6.66
CA TYR A 556 -8.03 23.43 5.98
C TYR A 556 -8.45 22.87 4.62
N ILE A 557 -9.62 22.26 4.52
CA ILE A 557 -10.17 21.78 3.23
C ILE A 557 -10.36 22.95 2.26
N GLN A 558 -10.90 24.08 2.72
CA GLN A 558 -11.10 25.27 1.90
C GLN A 558 -9.78 25.88 1.40
N ALA A 559 -8.76 25.93 2.26
CA ALA A 559 -7.48 26.52 1.93
C ALA A 559 -6.63 25.63 1.00
N THR A 560 -6.75 24.30 1.09
CA THR A 560 -5.83 23.36 0.43
C THR A 560 -6.41 22.64 -0.79
N LEU A 561 -7.73 22.52 -0.91
CA LEU A 561 -8.40 21.85 -2.02
C LEU A 561 -9.11 22.84 -2.96
N PRO A 562 -9.40 22.45 -4.22
CA PRO A 562 -10.17 23.28 -5.13
C PRO A 562 -11.50 23.71 -4.53
N SER A 563 -11.99 24.89 -4.91
CA SER A 563 -13.21 25.48 -4.31
C SER A 563 -14.45 24.59 -4.44
N SER A 564 -14.52 23.71 -5.44
CA SER A 564 -15.58 22.72 -5.60
C SER A 564 -15.70 21.77 -4.40
N TYR A 565 -14.59 21.44 -3.71
CA TYR A 565 -14.60 20.60 -2.52
C TYR A 565 -15.17 21.35 -1.32
N SER A 566 -14.81 22.62 -1.14
CA SER A 566 -15.31 23.44 -0.02
C SER A 566 -16.83 23.68 -0.05
N THR A 567 -17.46 23.55 -1.22
CA THR A 567 -18.91 23.75 -1.40
C THR A 567 -19.71 22.45 -1.41
N ALA A 568 -19.07 21.31 -1.65
CA ALA A 568 -19.74 20.02 -1.79
C ALA A 568 -20.00 19.38 -0.42
N GLU A 569 -21.23 18.91 -0.18
CA GLU A 569 -21.67 18.35 1.12
C GLU A 569 -20.78 17.22 1.63
N GLN A 570 -20.26 16.38 0.73
CA GLN A 570 -19.41 15.24 1.06
C GLN A 570 -17.99 15.61 1.53
N TYR A 571 -17.53 16.86 1.31
CA TYR A 571 -16.17 17.28 1.64
C TYR A 571 -16.10 18.49 2.58
N LYS A 572 -17.08 19.39 2.52
CA LYS A 572 -17.05 20.70 3.21
C LYS A 572 -16.85 20.62 4.73
N ASN A 573 -17.29 19.54 5.37
CA ASN A 573 -17.21 19.38 6.82
C ASN A 573 -15.83 18.93 7.30
N GLY A 574 -14.88 18.69 6.39
CA GLY A 574 -13.58 18.13 6.73
C GLY A 574 -13.66 16.68 7.19
N ILE A 575 -12.66 16.25 7.95
CA ILE A 575 -12.56 14.88 8.48
C ILE A 575 -12.67 14.97 9.99
N ASN A 576 -13.52 14.13 10.59
CA ASN A 576 -13.58 13.95 12.03
C ASN A 576 -13.97 12.50 12.33
N GLN A 577 -12.96 11.62 12.38
CA GLN A 577 -13.14 10.18 12.33
C GLN A 577 -12.49 9.50 13.54
N VAL A 578 -13.25 8.64 14.21
CA VAL A 578 -12.76 7.71 15.24
C VAL A 578 -12.72 6.31 14.65
N GLY A 579 -11.62 5.60 14.84
CA GLY A 579 -11.44 4.20 14.47
C GLY A 579 -11.14 3.32 15.67
N ALA A 580 -11.74 2.13 15.70
CA ALA A 580 -11.42 1.09 16.66
C ALA A 580 -11.17 -0.22 15.91
N VAL A 581 -10.03 -0.83 16.16
CA VAL A 581 -9.62 -2.11 15.57
C VAL A 581 -9.26 -3.07 16.70
N ALA A 582 -9.77 -4.29 16.65
CA ALA A 582 -9.47 -5.31 17.64
C ALA A 582 -9.28 -6.65 16.96
N SER A 583 -8.29 -7.40 17.42
CA SER A 583 -8.20 -8.82 17.16
C SER A 583 -7.89 -9.59 18.43
N TRP A 584 -8.63 -10.68 18.60
CA TRP A 584 -8.44 -11.58 19.72
C TRP A 584 -8.70 -13.02 19.29
N PRO A 585 -7.78 -13.95 19.59
CA PRO A 585 -8.03 -15.35 19.41
C PRO A 585 -8.92 -15.88 20.54
N ILE A 586 -9.90 -16.71 20.20
CA ILE A 586 -10.71 -17.46 21.15
C ILE A 586 -10.25 -18.92 21.11
N ALA A 587 -9.73 -19.40 22.23
CA ALA A 587 -8.92 -20.62 22.27
C ALA A 587 -7.73 -20.54 21.27
N ASP A 588 -7.02 -21.66 21.06
CA ASP A 588 -5.83 -21.69 20.20
C ASP A 588 -6.16 -21.81 18.70
N ARG A 589 -7.45 -21.78 18.33
CA ARG A 589 -7.91 -22.15 16.98
C ARG A 589 -8.86 -21.15 16.33
N TRP A 590 -9.52 -20.27 17.08
CA TRP A 590 -10.36 -19.22 16.50
C TRP A 590 -9.66 -17.89 16.55
N SER A 591 -9.81 -17.08 15.50
CA SER A 591 -9.47 -15.67 15.50
C SER A 591 -10.71 -14.85 15.18
N ILE A 592 -10.97 -13.84 16.01
CA ILE A 592 -11.97 -12.81 15.76
C ILE A 592 -11.24 -11.51 15.46
N VAL A 593 -11.67 -10.83 14.41
CA VAL A 593 -11.18 -9.51 14.01
C VAL A 593 -12.39 -8.60 13.85
N GLY A 594 -12.29 -7.38 14.37
CA GLY A 594 -13.29 -6.34 14.17
C GLY A 594 -12.62 -5.00 13.89
N ALA A 595 -13.20 -4.24 12.98
CA ALA A 595 -12.84 -2.84 12.73
C ALA A 595 -14.11 -2.00 12.64
N TYR A 596 -14.08 -0.80 13.21
CA TYR A 596 -15.19 0.13 13.20
C TYR A 596 -14.67 1.56 13.09
N TYR A 597 -15.00 2.22 11.99
CA TYR A 597 -14.66 3.62 11.72
C TYR A 597 -15.93 4.45 11.64
N PHE A 598 -15.96 5.55 12.38
CA PHE A 598 -17.14 6.38 12.56
C PHE A 598 -16.79 7.85 12.39
N ASP A 599 -17.55 8.52 11.53
CA ASP A 599 -17.48 9.95 11.31
C ASP A 599 -18.41 10.66 12.30
N THR A 600 -17.85 11.49 13.17
CA THR A 600 -18.60 12.19 14.21
C THR A 600 -19.31 13.44 13.71
N ASN A 601 -18.86 14.04 12.60
CA ASN A 601 -19.51 15.22 12.01
C ASN A 601 -20.89 14.88 11.45
N SER A 602 -20.97 13.77 10.73
CA SER A 602 -22.21 13.25 10.12
C SER A 602 -22.95 12.25 11.00
N SER A 603 -22.33 11.81 12.10
CA SER A 603 -22.83 10.75 12.98
C SER A 603 -23.15 9.45 12.22
N LYS A 604 -22.28 9.08 11.28
CA LYS A 604 -22.43 7.91 10.42
C LYS A 604 -21.17 7.03 10.42
N PRO A 605 -21.32 5.71 10.31
CA PRO A 605 -20.17 4.83 10.14
C PRO A 605 -19.53 5.04 8.76
N ALA A 606 -18.21 5.16 8.72
CA ALA A 606 -17.46 5.19 7.47
C ALA A 606 -17.16 3.78 6.96
N ASP A 607 -16.78 2.89 7.88
CA ASP A 607 -16.44 1.50 7.58
C ASP A 607 -16.69 0.60 8.80
N GLN A 608 -17.14 -0.62 8.57
CA GLN A 608 -17.42 -1.63 9.59
C GLN A 608 -17.03 -2.99 9.07
N MET A 609 -16.17 -3.71 9.80
CA MET A 609 -15.72 -5.03 9.40
C MET A 609 -15.76 -6.00 10.58
N LEU A 610 -16.20 -7.23 10.33
CA LEU A 610 -16.13 -8.35 11.25
C LEU A 610 -15.61 -9.59 10.52
N GLY A 611 -14.51 -10.16 11.00
CA GLY A 611 -13.90 -11.38 10.50
C GLY A 611 -13.86 -12.47 11.56
N LEU A 612 -14.20 -13.69 11.17
CA LEU A 612 -14.08 -14.89 12.00
C LEU A 612 -13.33 -15.95 11.21
N GLN A 613 -12.22 -16.43 11.75
CA GLN A 613 -11.48 -17.54 11.17
C GLN A 613 -11.36 -18.70 12.17
N TYR A 614 -11.76 -19.89 11.74
CA TYR A 614 -11.44 -21.13 12.43
C TYR A 614 -10.27 -21.82 11.75
N ASN A 615 -9.26 -22.18 12.53
CA ASN A 615 -8.09 -22.89 12.08
C ASN A 615 -8.04 -24.27 12.74
N SER A 616 -7.97 -25.29 11.89
CA SER A 616 -7.66 -26.65 12.31
C SER A 616 -6.27 -27.06 11.83
N CYS A 617 -5.90 -28.30 12.13
CA CYS A 617 -4.65 -28.89 11.67
C CYS A 617 -4.60 -29.09 10.14
N CYS A 618 -5.75 -29.25 9.45
CA CYS A 618 -5.80 -29.63 8.04
C CYS A 618 -6.67 -28.73 7.14
N TYR A 619 -7.36 -27.74 7.71
CA TYR A 619 -8.11 -26.73 6.95
C TYR A 619 -8.35 -25.47 7.81
N ALA A 620 -8.61 -24.36 7.16
CA ALA A 620 -9.11 -23.14 7.76
C ALA A 620 -10.39 -22.67 7.04
N ILE A 621 -11.30 -22.06 7.80
CA ILE A 621 -12.51 -21.44 7.26
C ILE A 621 -12.54 -20.00 7.76
N ARG A 622 -12.69 -19.06 6.83
CA ARG A 622 -12.86 -17.63 7.11
C ARG A 622 -14.24 -17.17 6.65
N VAL A 623 -14.92 -16.45 7.53
CA VAL A 623 -16.13 -15.70 7.22
C VAL A 623 -15.82 -14.24 7.50
N GLY A 624 -16.01 -13.38 6.50
CA GLY A 624 -15.81 -11.94 6.62
C GLY A 624 -17.09 -11.19 6.27
N TYR A 625 -17.36 -10.12 7.00
CA TYR A 625 -18.38 -9.13 6.69
C TYR A 625 -17.74 -7.76 6.67
N GLU A 626 -18.05 -6.95 5.66
CA GLU A 626 -17.65 -5.55 5.56
C GLU A 626 -18.84 -4.71 5.11
N ARG A 627 -18.98 -3.52 5.69
CA ARG A 627 -19.89 -2.47 5.24
C ARG A 627 -19.12 -1.17 5.14
N LYS A 628 -18.93 -0.71 3.91
CA LYS A 628 -18.09 0.44 3.57
C LYS A 628 -18.88 1.53 2.86
N LEU A 629 -18.44 2.78 3.01
CA LEU A 629 -18.82 3.87 2.10
C LEU A 629 -18.27 3.57 0.70
N ASN A 630 -19.12 3.70 -0.32
CA ASN A 630 -18.77 3.32 -1.70
C ASN A 630 -19.22 4.34 -2.76
N GLY A 631 -19.56 5.56 -2.34
CA GLY A 631 -19.97 6.63 -3.26
C GLY A 631 -20.91 7.65 -2.62
N TRP A 632 -21.42 8.54 -3.48
CA TRP A 632 -22.35 9.61 -3.10
C TRP A 632 -23.50 9.71 -4.10
N ASP A 633 -24.74 9.73 -3.59
CA ASP A 633 -25.95 9.93 -4.39
C ASP A 633 -26.22 11.44 -4.52
N ASN A 634 -26.01 11.98 -5.73
CA ASN A 634 -26.18 13.41 -6.00
C ASN A 634 -27.66 13.86 -5.98
N ASP A 635 -28.61 12.96 -6.22
CA ASP A 635 -30.04 13.32 -6.25
C ASP A 635 -30.60 13.40 -4.83
N LYS A 636 -30.24 12.41 -4.00
CA LYS A 636 -30.71 12.31 -2.61
C LYS A 636 -29.78 12.96 -1.60
N GLN A 637 -28.61 13.43 -2.03
CA GLN A 637 -27.60 14.10 -1.21
C GLN A 637 -27.21 13.26 0.02
N HIS A 638 -26.88 11.97 -0.21
CA HIS A 638 -26.41 11.10 0.85
C HIS A 638 -25.36 10.10 0.39
N ALA A 639 -24.56 9.62 1.35
CA ALA A 639 -23.61 8.54 1.15
C ALA A 639 -24.26 7.23 0.69
N ILE A 640 -23.59 6.51 -0.21
CA ILE A 640 -23.94 5.16 -0.66
C ILE A 640 -23.07 4.16 0.11
N TYR A 641 -23.68 3.07 0.56
CA TYR A 641 -22.99 1.99 1.26
C TYR A 641 -23.01 0.72 0.43
N ASP A 642 -21.89 0.00 0.42
CA ASP A 642 -21.83 -1.38 -0.03
C ASP A 642 -21.65 -2.32 1.17
N ASN A 643 -22.28 -3.50 1.09
CA ASN A 643 -22.12 -4.55 2.09
C ASN A 643 -21.62 -5.80 1.39
N ALA A 644 -20.58 -6.41 1.93
CA ALA A 644 -19.98 -7.64 1.45
C ALA A 644 -19.97 -8.70 2.57
N ILE A 645 -20.37 -9.93 2.25
CA ILE A 645 -20.14 -11.10 3.11
C ILE A 645 -19.44 -12.18 2.29
N GLY A 646 -18.27 -12.61 2.75
CA GLY A 646 -17.41 -13.56 2.05
C GLY A 646 -17.18 -14.82 2.87
N PHE A 647 -17.06 -15.94 2.16
CA PHE A 647 -16.65 -17.23 2.71
C PHE A 647 -15.44 -17.76 1.95
N ASN A 648 -14.39 -18.11 2.70
CA ASN A 648 -13.15 -18.62 2.14
C ASN A 648 -12.71 -19.90 2.88
N ILE A 649 -12.33 -20.92 2.13
CA ILE A 649 -11.75 -22.17 2.67
C ILE A 649 -10.31 -22.31 2.20
N GLU A 650 -9.43 -22.64 3.13
CA GLU A 650 -8.05 -23.00 2.83
C GLU A 650 -7.74 -24.42 3.33
N LEU A 651 -7.05 -25.23 2.53
CA LEU A 651 -6.49 -26.49 3.00
C LEU A 651 -5.17 -26.20 3.73
N ARG A 652 -5.02 -26.75 4.93
CA ARG A 652 -3.83 -26.58 5.79
C ARG A 652 -3.07 -27.90 5.94
N GLY A 653 -1.86 -27.82 6.46
CA GLY A 653 -0.99 -28.99 6.65
C GLY A 653 -0.32 -29.52 5.38
N LEU A 654 -0.46 -28.79 4.27
CA LEU A 654 0.32 -28.97 3.04
C LEU A 654 1.54 -28.03 3.00
N SER A 655 1.51 -26.95 3.78
CA SER A 655 2.60 -26.00 3.98
C SER A 655 2.81 -25.76 5.48
N SER A 656 3.90 -25.07 5.82
CA SER A 656 4.23 -24.67 7.20
C SER A 656 3.36 -23.53 7.75
N ASN A 657 2.38 -23.02 6.99
CA ASN A 657 1.53 -21.92 7.45
C ASN A 657 0.47 -22.40 8.45
N TYR A 658 0.78 -22.25 9.74
CA TYR A 658 -0.14 -22.46 10.85
C TYR A 658 -0.69 -21.14 11.44
N GLY A 659 -0.48 -20.01 10.77
CA GLY A 659 -0.96 -18.69 11.22
C GLY A 659 -2.48 -18.59 11.22
N LEU A 660 -3.04 -17.80 12.15
CA LEU A 660 -4.48 -17.69 12.33
C LEU A 660 -5.20 -16.82 11.28
N GLY A 661 -4.45 -16.22 10.35
CA GLY A 661 -4.99 -15.32 9.31
C GLY A 661 -5.38 -13.93 9.80
N THR A 662 -5.04 -13.58 11.04
CA THR A 662 -5.42 -12.31 11.68
C THR A 662 -4.96 -11.08 10.91
N GLN A 663 -3.69 -11.04 10.49
CA GLN A 663 -3.13 -9.87 9.79
C GLN A 663 -3.71 -9.69 8.39
N GLU A 664 -4.11 -10.77 7.72
CA GLU A 664 -4.79 -10.70 6.42
C GLU A 664 -6.19 -10.09 6.58
N MET A 665 -6.96 -10.55 7.58
CA MET A 665 -8.27 -9.98 7.88
C MET A 665 -8.18 -8.51 8.32
N LEU A 666 -7.16 -8.13 9.10
CA LEU A 666 -6.97 -6.75 9.56
C LEU A 666 -6.64 -5.76 8.42
N ARG A 667 -6.23 -6.25 7.25
CA ARG A 667 -5.82 -5.44 6.10
C ARG A 667 -6.82 -5.46 4.95
N SER A 668 -7.95 -6.16 5.08
CA SER A 668 -8.88 -6.36 3.96
C SER A 668 -9.87 -5.21 3.76
N ASN A 669 -10.08 -4.35 4.74
CA ASN A 669 -11.05 -3.25 4.66
C ASN A 669 -10.45 -1.99 4.01
N ILE A 670 -11.31 -1.04 3.61
CA ILE A 670 -10.88 0.23 2.98
C ILE A 670 -10.00 1.12 3.85
N LEU A 671 -10.00 0.92 5.18
CA LEU A 671 -9.16 1.61 6.15
C LEU A 671 -8.28 0.59 6.89
N PRO A 672 -7.24 0.04 6.23
CA PRO A 672 -6.52 -1.12 6.75
C PRO A 672 -5.75 -0.79 8.03
N TYR A 673 -5.66 -1.77 8.93
CA TYR A 673 -4.83 -1.68 10.12
C TYR A 673 -3.36 -1.46 9.76
N GLN A 674 -2.74 -0.51 10.47
CA GLN A 674 -1.30 -0.28 10.46
C GLN A 674 -0.81 -0.32 11.90
N ASN A 675 0.32 -1.01 12.12
CA ASN A 675 0.96 -1.04 13.43
C ASN A 675 1.47 0.36 13.79
N SER A 676 1.00 0.91 14.91
CA SER A 676 1.42 2.23 15.38
C SER A 676 2.51 2.18 16.46
N MET A 677 2.98 1.02 16.87
CA MET A 677 4.08 0.90 17.83
C MET A 677 5.46 0.97 17.20
#